data_AF-A0A1M6PN86-F1
#
_entry.id   AF-A0A1M6PN86-F1
#
_cell.length_a   1.000
_cell.length_b   1.000
_cell.length_c   1.000
_cell.angle_alpha   90.00
_cell.angle_beta   90.00
_cell.angle_gamma   90.00
#
_symmetry.space_group_name_H-M   'P 1'
#
loop_
_entity.id
_entity.type
_entity.pdbx_description
1 polymer ?
#
loop_
_entity_poly.entity_id
_entity_poly.type
_entity_poly.pdbx_seq_one_letter_code
_entity_poly.pdbx_strand_id
1 'polypeptide(L)'
;MNHRQLRWVLTLGVSSILTGSLLAVEPFEMIIIPDSQRYAQVINHGGPDLFKMQTTWIKNNVANENIAFVTHVGDVIQDNSSLWSYADQVIDELDGTVPYSITFGNHDGGAPGPFGSSRYQNYSWYLGASSDSLAHAQTFSAGGIDFLHINLPHNPKSTHLTWALGIMSAHSSKPTIISTHGYMADNSSGRSSIGQNIWNTLIDPNPQVFMTCNGHDWVSRHEVDTTSNGRKILQIQSNWQQSINGGNSFLQKVIFDPDNSQIRVKTYSPFLEMFQTDYSGEFAYSATFNTNSITIGNELGATNRQWNGGGSNNNWQTAANWGGTAPSAGDVLKFFGSTRKASVNDFPAGTSFAGIVFRPGTFSNGYEFTGNAISLTGDVVNMATYGPNTPRSGPAFRLPIEIIGDRQFNTGDWDMVIDSVISGSGSLTKTHGRDYFRGSYDGGVNIGDLYFTKVNTYTGNTRVSGGALILENTGSQNLMPASPEILVDYNAVLRVVGLQNGTLSLANGQTLRGSGKVSGKTECPTGSHIAPGHDSTTGTLNLLDNLSMQSGSELEIRIGGNSSGEYDALSVTGSVALNNATLDLTNSASYTPQTGDEFVILENDASDAISGTLLSGIGSDLASGTSLSEGKILSTDFLGSGLSAQITYLGGDGNDVSIKILPAPGAPVFDSDSIQATGAQTNLNYYATLAGSALDGDGDTLIYSKLSGPTWLTISPGGTLSGTPANGDLGSNQWTVQVSDGNGGTDTAVLEIEVTARKLVGLWEFDDPFDLTKATIGPDLQLNGYQDIVAGVSAGDGAVKISQGSHYNLAHGIPANGGGSSVNEYTLVFDVSYPSSSQNSWMCFFQTDPNNSNDGDCFIRSSNATIGVSATGYSSWSLAPDTWTRIVVSVDNGTSYKIYADGAQILNGSAQSIDGRFALSSTLLLFADENGEDAPINISSVRLYNTALSATEVAALGNAYSVDSDDDGIADDADADDDNDGMPDEWENTYSFSTTTDNRNTDTDADGFTDYHEYVAGTDPTSRNSVPVFMIESPSGSSLASLKFPTQSNRFYTIEYSDTLAPGSWTALKPIFAGSGVDHETSTSATPEKRFYRLKIDTP
;
A
#
# COMPACT_ATOMS: atom_id res chain seq x y z
N MET A 1 26.58 -21.76 12.11
CA MET A 1 28.06 -21.67 12.22
C MET A 1 28.54 -20.53 11.33
N ASN A 2 29.15 -19.53 11.95
CA ASN A 2 30.09 -18.53 11.42
C ASN A 2 29.74 -17.75 10.14
N HIS A 3 29.16 -16.57 10.36
CA HIS A 3 29.23 -15.39 9.50
C HIS A 3 30.67 -14.95 9.21
N ARG A 4 30.97 -14.59 7.95
CA ARG A 4 31.95 -13.55 7.61
C ARG A 4 31.49 -12.80 6.36
N GLN A 5 31.02 -11.57 6.57
CA GLN A 5 30.86 -10.56 5.52
C GLN A 5 32.22 -9.87 5.28
N LEU A 6 32.58 -9.70 4.01
CA LEU A 6 33.66 -8.81 3.57
C LEU A 6 33.19 -7.35 3.61
N ARG A 7 33.98 -6.47 4.24
CA ARG A 7 33.97 -5.03 3.97
C ARG A 7 35.39 -4.61 3.58
N TRP A 8 35.51 -3.92 2.46
CA TRP A 8 36.74 -3.25 2.03
C TRP A 8 36.75 -1.83 2.60
N VAL A 9 37.81 -1.47 3.34
CA VAL A 9 38.22 -0.07 3.54
C VAL A 9 39.74 -0.03 3.41
N LEU A 10 40.20 0.75 2.44
CA LEU A 10 41.61 1.04 2.17
C LEU A 10 42.26 1.71 3.39
N THR A 11 43.40 1.18 3.82
CA THR A 11 44.33 1.87 4.73
C THR A 11 45.61 2.17 3.95
N LEU A 12 45.83 3.44 3.57
CA LEU A 12 47.10 3.90 3.05
C LEU A 12 47.94 4.41 4.23
N GLY A 13 48.95 3.63 4.60
CA GLY A 13 50.01 4.06 5.51
C GLY A 13 51.02 4.93 4.75
N VAL A 14 51.32 6.11 5.29
CA VAL A 14 52.52 6.87 4.93
C VAL A 14 53.28 7.19 6.21
N SER A 15 54.57 6.84 6.17
CA SER A 15 55.54 6.97 7.24
C SER A 15 55.77 8.42 7.65
N SER A 16 56.03 8.57 8.94
CA SER A 16 56.44 9.77 9.65
C SER A 16 57.75 10.35 9.13
N ILE A 17 57.71 11.62 8.72
CA ILE A 17 58.84 12.54 8.79
C ILE A 17 58.39 13.69 9.69
N LEU A 18 58.96 13.75 10.89
CA LEU A 18 58.80 14.83 11.86
C LEU A 18 59.45 16.11 11.31
N THR A 19 58.63 16.98 10.72
CA THR A 19 58.83 18.43 10.77
C THR A 19 57.71 18.99 11.62
N GLY A 20 58.05 19.61 12.75
CA GLY A 20 57.08 20.20 13.66
C GLY A 20 56.27 21.30 12.97
N SER A 21 55.11 20.94 12.45
CA SER A 21 54.03 21.87 12.14
C SER A 21 53.30 22.18 13.45
N LEU A 22 53.14 23.46 13.80
CA LEU A 22 52.09 23.85 14.74
C LEU A 22 50.77 23.26 14.20
N LEU A 23 50.14 22.37 14.95
CA LEU A 23 48.79 21.93 14.64
C LEU A 23 47.87 23.14 14.80
N ALA A 24 47.17 23.49 13.71
CA ALA A 24 46.09 24.47 13.70
C ALA A 24 45.04 24.07 14.75
N VAL A 25 44.54 25.03 15.54
CA VAL A 25 43.53 24.76 16.56
C VAL A 25 42.17 25.00 15.91
N GLU A 26 41.45 23.92 15.60
CA GLU A 26 40.15 24.02 14.96
C GLU A 26 39.17 24.90 15.76
N PRO A 27 38.38 25.76 15.10
CA PRO A 27 37.34 26.55 15.76
C PRO A 27 36.36 25.68 16.53
N PHE A 28 35.84 26.21 17.63
CA PHE A 28 34.84 25.54 18.46
C PHE A 28 33.72 26.50 18.84
N GLU A 29 32.58 25.95 19.24
CA GLU A 29 31.36 26.72 19.44
C GLU A 29 30.81 26.62 20.85
N MET A 30 30.23 27.73 21.31
CA MET A 30 29.31 27.77 22.44
C MET A 30 27.95 28.25 21.93
N ILE A 31 26.88 27.56 22.32
CA ILE A 31 25.52 27.93 21.93
C ILE A 31 24.84 28.73 23.06
N ILE A 32 24.18 29.83 22.69
CA ILE A 32 23.28 30.59 23.57
C ILE A 32 21.83 30.29 23.14
N ILE A 33 21.07 29.68 24.04
CA ILE A 33 19.62 29.52 23.91
C ILE A 33 18.94 30.73 24.58
N PRO A 34 18.10 31.49 23.85
CA PRO A 34 17.43 32.68 24.39
C PRO A 34 16.28 32.33 25.33
N ASP A 35 15.65 33.38 25.85
CA ASP A 35 14.32 33.41 26.45
C ASP A 35 13.32 32.46 25.75
N SER A 36 12.99 31.32 26.39
CA SER A 36 12.18 30.24 25.79
C SER A 36 10.72 30.22 26.27
N GLN A 37 10.36 31.12 27.19
CA GLN A 37 9.03 31.21 27.79
C GLN A 37 7.90 31.29 26.76
N ARG A 38 8.14 31.96 25.62
CA ARG A 38 7.15 32.04 24.53
C ARG A 38 7.09 30.80 23.65
N TYR A 39 8.20 30.08 23.44
CA TYR A 39 8.18 28.80 22.70
C TYR A 39 7.29 27.77 23.40
N ALA A 40 7.38 27.70 24.73
CA ALA A 40 6.53 26.85 25.56
C ALA A 40 5.04 27.24 25.50
N GLN A 41 4.71 28.49 25.15
CA GLN A 41 3.31 28.89 24.92
C GLN A 41 2.82 28.52 23.52
N VAL A 42 3.65 28.70 22.48
CA VAL A 42 3.28 28.40 21.08
C VAL A 42 2.79 26.97 20.94
N ILE A 43 3.49 25.99 21.52
CA ILE A 43 3.08 24.58 21.48
C ILE A 43 1.74 24.32 22.19
N ASN A 44 1.49 24.98 23.32
CA ASN A 44 0.21 24.85 24.05
C ASN A 44 -0.99 25.45 23.30
N HIS A 45 -0.74 26.25 22.26
CA HIS A 45 -1.76 26.78 21.36
C HIS A 45 -1.82 26.05 20.01
N GLY A 46 -1.24 24.84 19.93
CA GLY A 46 -1.24 24.00 18.72
C GLY A 46 -0.21 24.40 17.68
N GLY A 47 0.78 25.22 18.04
CA GLY A 47 1.90 25.61 17.18
C GLY A 47 3.09 24.63 17.23
N PRO A 48 4.14 24.87 16.42
CA PRO A 48 5.33 24.01 16.37
C PRO A 48 6.13 24.03 17.69
N ASP A 49 6.82 22.92 17.98
CA ASP A 49 7.67 22.78 19.18
C ASP A 49 9.05 23.44 18.98
N LEU A 50 9.05 24.77 19.01
CA LEU A 50 10.24 25.56 18.70
C LEU A 50 11.38 25.41 19.72
N PHE A 51 11.07 25.08 20.98
CA PHE A 51 12.10 24.91 22.00
C PHE A 51 12.82 23.56 21.83
N LYS A 52 12.05 22.50 21.56
CA LYS A 52 12.61 21.18 21.23
C LYS A 52 13.47 21.22 19.99
N MET A 53 13.05 21.96 18.96
CA MET A 53 13.86 22.12 17.75
C MET A 53 15.27 22.67 18.04
N GLN A 54 15.43 23.58 19.02
CA GLN A 54 16.75 24.09 19.41
C GLN A 54 17.60 22.98 20.04
N THR A 55 17.07 22.27 21.04
CA THR A 55 17.84 21.21 21.74
C THR A 55 18.12 20.02 20.83
N THR A 56 17.20 19.69 19.93
CA THR A 56 17.35 18.59 18.97
C THR A 56 18.42 18.95 17.93
N TRP A 57 18.40 20.18 17.40
CA TRP A 57 19.44 20.67 16.51
C TRP A 57 20.81 20.65 17.19
N ILE A 58 20.91 21.14 18.43
CA ILE A 58 22.17 21.12 19.19
C ILE A 58 22.67 19.68 19.33
N LYS A 59 21.83 18.76 19.83
CA LYS A 59 22.18 17.34 20.02
C LYS A 59 22.72 16.70 18.74
N ASN A 60 22.06 16.96 17.62
CA ASN A 60 22.44 16.39 16.33
C ASN A 60 23.71 17.01 15.73
N ASN A 61 24.09 18.21 16.17
CA ASN A 61 25.20 18.96 15.59
C ASN A 61 26.42 19.11 16.51
N VAL A 62 26.40 18.56 17.74
CA VAL A 62 27.55 18.67 18.68
C VAL A 62 28.88 18.28 18.02
N ALA A 63 28.91 17.15 17.31
CA ALA A 63 30.14 16.68 16.65
C ALA A 63 30.49 17.50 15.39
N ASN A 64 29.48 17.86 14.57
CA ASN A 64 29.70 18.51 13.28
C ASN A 64 30.11 19.98 13.42
N GLU A 65 29.57 20.67 14.43
CA GLU A 65 29.80 22.09 14.70
C GLU A 65 30.82 22.31 15.83
N ASN A 66 31.41 21.22 16.36
CA ASN A 66 32.36 21.27 17.47
C ASN A 66 31.83 22.07 18.68
N ILE A 67 30.59 21.77 19.09
CA ILE A 67 29.90 22.46 20.19
C ILE A 67 30.48 21.99 21.51
N ALA A 68 31.14 22.89 22.22
CA ALA A 68 31.81 22.61 23.48
C ALA A 68 30.97 22.92 24.72
N PHE A 69 30.00 23.83 24.61
CA PHE A 69 29.16 24.27 25.73
C PHE A 69 27.84 24.87 25.27
N VAL A 70 26.80 24.76 26.09
CA VAL A 70 25.49 25.39 25.87
C VAL A 70 25.09 26.22 27.09
N THR A 71 24.66 27.46 26.90
CA THR A 71 24.05 28.26 27.96
C THR A 71 22.64 28.70 27.56
N HIS A 72 21.69 28.58 28.48
CA HIS A 72 20.37 29.19 28.36
C HIS A 72 20.33 30.47 29.20
N VAL A 73 19.80 31.58 28.68
CA VAL A 73 19.87 32.92 29.32
C VAL A 73 18.64 33.33 30.13
N GLY A 74 17.76 32.38 30.48
CA GLY A 74 16.69 32.56 31.47
C GLY A 74 15.32 32.75 30.86
N ASP A 75 14.30 32.85 31.71
CA ASP A 75 12.89 32.75 31.34
C ASP A 75 12.62 31.45 30.58
N VAL A 76 12.87 30.33 31.27
CA VAL A 76 12.66 29.00 30.71
C VAL A 76 11.16 28.76 30.43
N ILE A 77 10.31 29.23 31.35
CA ILE A 77 8.85 29.08 31.31
C ILE A 77 8.12 30.42 31.49
N GLN A 78 6.85 30.50 31.07
CA GLN A 78 6.00 31.69 31.25
C GLN A 78 5.14 31.60 32.53
N ASP A 79 5.72 31.88 33.71
CA ASP A 79 5.05 31.99 35.03
C ASP A 79 4.13 30.82 35.47
N ASN A 80 4.05 29.74 34.68
CA ASN A 80 3.15 28.62 34.90
C ASN A 80 3.94 27.37 35.23
N SER A 81 3.89 26.96 36.49
CA SER A 81 4.64 25.81 37.00
C SER A 81 4.32 24.49 36.30
N SER A 82 3.18 24.36 35.61
CA SER A 82 2.86 23.17 34.83
C SER A 82 3.81 22.96 33.63
N LEU A 83 4.50 24.02 33.17
CA LEU A 83 5.43 23.96 32.05
C LEU A 83 6.79 23.38 32.40
N TRP A 84 7.12 23.22 33.69
CA TRP A 84 8.40 22.65 34.10
C TRP A 84 8.62 21.23 33.59
N SER A 85 7.58 20.39 33.58
CA SER A 85 7.67 19.01 33.07
C SER A 85 8.01 18.96 31.57
N TYR A 86 7.49 19.92 30.80
CA TYR A 86 7.80 20.04 29.39
C TYR A 86 9.23 20.56 29.16
N ALA A 87 9.62 21.64 29.85
CA ALA A 87 10.98 22.17 29.78
C ALA A 87 12.01 21.12 30.19
N ASP A 88 11.70 20.29 31.19
CA ASP A 88 12.52 19.16 31.64
C ASP A 88 12.80 18.18 30.49
N GLN A 89 11.75 17.73 29.79
CA GLN A 89 11.83 16.81 28.66
C GLN A 89 12.57 17.39 27.44
N VAL A 90 12.44 18.70 27.21
CA VAL A 90 13.16 19.38 26.13
C VAL A 90 14.66 19.42 26.43
N ILE A 91 15.04 19.88 27.62
CA ILE A 91 16.44 20.01 28.04
C ILE A 91 17.12 18.65 28.28
N ASP A 92 16.36 17.58 28.55
CA ASP A 92 16.89 16.21 28.70
C ASP A 92 17.68 15.72 27.48
N GLU A 93 17.50 16.33 26.30
CA GLU A 93 18.33 16.03 25.13
C GLU A 93 19.80 16.42 25.27
N LEU A 94 20.09 17.39 26.14
CA LEU A 94 21.45 17.86 26.41
C LEU A 94 22.15 17.01 27.48
N ASP A 95 21.39 16.28 28.30
CA ASP A 95 21.94 15.42 29.34
C ASP A 95 22.81 14.29 28.74
N GLY A 96 24.04 14.17 29.22
CA GLY A 96 25.04 13.24 28.67
C GLY A 96 25.56 13.57 27.26
N THR A 97 25.02 14.61 26.60
CA THR A 97 25.36 14.99 25.22
C THR A 97 26.41 16.10 25.15
N VAL A 98 26.19 17.21 25.86
CA VAL A 98 27.10 18.38 25.88
C VAL A 98 27.03 19.07 27.24
N PRO A 99 28.13 19.59 27.82
CA PRO A 99 28.05 20.37 29.05
C PRO A 99 27.19 21.62 28.85
N TYR A 100 26.30 21.90 29.81
CA TYR A 100 25.37 23.01 29.68
C TYR A 100 25.01 23.69 31.00
N SER A 101 24.37 24.85 30.90
CA SER A 101 23.90 25.66 32.02
C SER A 101 22.52 26.26 31.74
N ILE A 102 21.68 26.36 32.79
CA ILE A 102 20.36 27.00 32.72
C ILE A 102 20.31 28.22 33.63
N THR A 103 20.10 29.40 33.05
CA THR A 103 19.86 30.64 33.80
C THR A 103 18.40 30.71 34.25
N PHE A 104 18.13 31.36 35.37
CA PHE A 104 16.77 31.59 35.87
C PHE A 104 16.37 33.04 35.66
N GLY A 105 15.30 33.26 34.90
CA GLY A 105 14.74 34.56 34.60
C GLY A 105 13.73 35.04 35.62
N ASN A 106 13.09 36.17 35.32
CA ASN A 106 12.06 36.73 36.20
C ASN A 106 10.73 35.95 36.13
N HIS A 107 10.49 35.19 35.07
CA HIS A 107 9.28 34.38 34.90
C HIS A 107 9.35 32.97 35.55
N ASP A 108 10.52 32.56 36.04
CA ASP A 108 10.76 31.18 36.50
C ASP A 108 10.36 30.93 37.97
N GLY A 109 9.55 31.80 38.58
CA GLY A 109 8.91 31.55 39.89
C GLY A 109 9.86 31.46 41.11
N GLY A 110 11.15 31.75 40.95
CA GLY A 110 12.12 31.92 42.05
C GLY A 110 12.67 30.63 42.70
N ALA A 111 12.25 29.45 42.26
CA ALA A 111 12.85 28.16 42.62
C ALA A 111 13.42 27.49 41.35
N PRO A 112 14.47 26.65 41.44
CA PRO A 112 15.21 26.19 40.27
C PRO A 112 14.47 25.16 39.38
N GLY A 113 13.21 24.85 39.66
CA GLY A 113 12.48 23.78 38.97
C GLY A 113 13.26 22.45 38.95
N PRO A 114 13.29 21.73 37.82
CA PRO A 114 14.10 20.51 37.64
C PRO A 114 15.59 20.81 37.38
N PHE A 115 16.00 22.08 37.27
CA PHE A 115 17.35 22.51 36.89
C PHE A 115 18.22 22.93 38.09
N GLY A 116 17.91 22.39 39.27
CA GLY A 116 18.73 22.56 40.48
C GLY A 116 19.97 21.67 40.53
N SER A 117 20.72 21.75 41.63
CA SER A 117 21.99 21.02 41.82
C SER A 117 21.90 19.51 41.57
N SER A 118 20.76 18.89 41.88
CA SER A 118 20.53 17.45 41.72
C SER A 118 20.66 16.97 40.28
N ARG A 119 20.38 17.82 39.28
CA ARG A 119 20.53 17.47 37.86
C ARG A 119 22.00 17.33 37.48
N TYR A 120 22.82 18.25 37.99
CA TYR A 120 24.21 18.38 37.55
C TYR A 120 25.24 17.61 38.39
N GLN A 121 24.90 17.25 39.64
CA GLN A 121 25.84 16.75 40.65
C GLN A 121 26.64 15.50 40.25
N ASN A 122 26.16 14.73 39.28
CA ASN A 122 26.81 13.50 38.81
C ASN A 122 27.78 13.75 37.65
N TYR A 123 27.83 14.96 37.09
CA TYR A 123 28.73 15.30 36.00
C TYR A 123 30.05 15.86 36.51
N SER A 124 31.16 15.38 35.96
CA SER A 124 32.51 15.83 36.34
C SER A 124 32.80 17.29 36.02
N TRP A 125 32.03 17.89 35.10
CA TRP A 125 32.15 19.28 34.71
C TRP A 125 31.38 20.25 35.62
N TYR A 126 30.59 19.76 36.57
CA TYR A 126 29.85 20.58 37.53
C TYR A 126 30.69 20.93 38.76
N LEU A 127 30.76 22.22 39.12
CA LEU A 127 31.61 22.72 40.21
C LEU A 127 30.84 23.04 41.50
N GLY A 128 29.50 23.05 41.44
CA GLY A 128 28.63 23.33 42.58
C GLY A 128 27.64 24.48 42.31
N ALA A 129 26.84 24.81 43.33
CA ALA A 129 25.84 25.85 43.28
C ALA A 129 25.71 26.62 44.62
N SER A 130 25.01 27.75 44.57
CA SER A 130 24.52 28.47 45.75
C SER A 130 23.57 27.59 46.57
N SER A 131 23.32 27.97 47.84
CA SER A 131 22.48 27.20 48.75
C SER A 131 21.04 26.98 48.25
N ASP A 132 20.53 27.86 47.40
CA ASP A 132 19.20 27.76 46.76
C ASP A 132 19.26 27.19 45.33
N SER A 133 20.43 26.76 44.87
CA SER A 133 20.71 26.22 43.52
C SER A 133 20.44 27.17 42.34
N LEU A 134 20.14 28.45 42.59
CA LEU A 134 19.83 29.43 41.54
C LEU A 134 21.08 29.98 40.84
N ALA A 135 22.22 30.00 41.53
CA ALA A 135 23.52 30.27 40.92
C ALA A 135 24.34 28.99 40.90
N HIS A 136 25.01 28.70 39.80
CA HIS A 136 25.79 27.46 39.65
C HIS A 136 26.92 27.61 38.65
N ALA A 137 27.89 26.69 38.68
CA ALA A 137 29.11 26.80 37.91
C ALA A 137 29.48 25.48 37.21
N GLN A 138 30.01 25.62 36.00
CA GLN A 138 30.49 24.52 35.17
C GLN A 138 31.90 24.83 34.65
N THR A 139 32.60 23.78 34.20
CA THR A 139 33.82 23.89 33.42
C THR A 139 33.69 23.12 32.12
N PHE A 140 34.31 23.60 31.06
CA PHE A 140 34.43 22.88 29.79
C PHE A 140 35.78 23.19 29.17
N SER A 141 36.25 22.31 28.29
CA SER A 141 37.56 22.42 27.66
C SER A 141 37.40 22.36 26.14
N ALA A 142 37.96 23.34 25.44
CA ALA A 142 37.94 23.39 23.98
C ALA A 142 39.10 24.23 23.44
N GLY A 143 39.61 23.88 22.26
CA GLY A 143 40.75 24.58 21.65
C GLY A 143 42.01 24.64 22.52
N GLY A 144 42.19 23.68 23.43
CA GLY A 144 43.30 23.67 24.40
C GLY A 144 43.16 24.66 25.56
N ILE A 145 41.97 25.24 25.78
CA ILE A 145 41.67 26.20 26.86
C ILE A 145 40.62 25.58 27.78
N ASP A 146 40.83 25.70 29.10
CA ASP A 146 39.87 25.31 30.12
C ASP A 146 39.05 26.53 30.57
N PHE A 147 37.76 26.51 30.28
CA PHE A 147 36.83 27.60 30.59
C PHE A 147 36.14 27.40 31.93
N LEU A 148 35.83 28.52 32.58
CA LEU A 148 34.90 28.60 33.70
C LEU A 148 33.61 29.27 33.22
N HIS A 149 32.47 28.61 33.43
CA HIS A 149 31.16 29.21 33.22
C HIS A 149 30.48 29.45 34.58
N ILE A 150 30.02 30.67 34.82
CA ILE A 150 29.25 31.04 36.00
C ILE A 150 27.86 31.48 35.57
N ASN A 151 26.84 30.83 36.13
CA ASN A 151 25.45 31.21 35.96
C ASN A 151 24.93 31.97 37.19
N LEU A 152 24.21 33.08 36.95
CA LEU A 152 23.56 33.90 37.96
C LEU A 152 22.07 34.11 37.62
N PRO A 153 21.15 34.07 38.60
CA PRO A 153 19.72 34.33 38.32
C PRO A 153 19.48 35.81 38.00
N HIS A 154 18.32 36.13 37.41
CA HIS A 154 17.92 37.48 36.94
C HIS A 154 18.34 38.64 37.84
N ASN A 155 18.14 38.52 39.16
CA ASN A 155 18.54 39.55 40.13
C ASN A 155 19.37 38.90 41.25
N PRO A 156 20.70 38.71 41.05
CA PRO A 156 21.50 37.93 41.97
C PRO A 156 21.67 38.66 43.32
N LYS A 157 21.39 37.93 44.40
CA LYS A 157 21.59 38.42 45.77
C LYS A 157 23.08 38.47 46.10
N SER A 158 23.44 39.22 47.15
CA SER A 158 24.83 39.27 47.66
C SER A 158 25.40 37.89 47.99
N THR A 159 24.57 36.95 48.44
CA THR A 159 24.96 35.55 48.68
C THR A 159 25.36 34.82 47.40
N HIS A 160 24.67 35.07 46.28
CA HIS A 160 25.02 34.49 44.98
C HIS A 160 26.33 35.07 44.46
N LEU A 161 26.49 36.39 44.54
CA LEU A 161 27.72 37.08 44.11
C LEU A 161 28.94 36.66 44.95
N THR A 162 28.77 36.52 46.27
CA THR A 162 29.85 36.05 47.15
C THR A 162 30.23 34.61 46.86
N TRP A 163 29.24 33.73 46.63
CA TRP A 163 29.47 32.36 46.23
C TRP A 163 30.21 32.26 44.89
N ALA A 164 29.76 33.01 43.88
CA ALA A 164 30.38 33.06 42.56
C ALA A 164 31.82 33.57 42.62
N LEU A 165 32.08 34.61 43.42
CA LEU A 165 33.43 35.12 43.65
C LEU A 165 34.34 34.06 44.29
N GLY A 166 33.81 33.22 45.19
CA GLY A 166 34.53 32.09 45.78
C GLY A 166 34.96 31.06 44.73
N ILE A 167 34.03 30.65 43.85
CA ILE A 167 34.33 29.73 42.73
C ILE A 167 35.35 30.36 41.77
N MET A 168 35.12 31.61 41.36
CA MET A 168 36.02 32.36 40.49
C MET A 168 37.45 32.45 41.05
N SER A 169 37.58 32.68 42.36
CA SER A 169 38.89 32.75 43.03
C SER A 169 39.59 31.39 43.06
N ALA A 170 38.85 30.29 43.24
CA ALA A 170 39.40 28.94 43.21
C ALA A 170 39.83 28.48 41.81
N HIS A 171 39.32 29.13 40.76
CA HIS A 171 39.58 28.82 39.37
C HIS A 171 40.18 30.00 38.58
N SER A 172 40.99 30.84 39.26
CA SER A 172 41.48 32.13 38.75
C SER A 172 42.30 32.09 37.45
N SER A 173 42.71 30.90 37.00
CA SER A 173 43.48 30.67 35.79
C SER A 173 42.62 30.35 34.56
N LYS A 174 41.30 30.29 34.70
CA LYS A 174 40.38 29.89 33.62
C LYS A 174 39.66 31.11 33.03
N PRO A 175 39.73 31.36 31.70
CA PRO A 175 38.88 32.35 31.06
C PRO A 175 37.41 32.13 31.45
N THR A 176 36.76 33.18 31.95
CA THR A 176 35.45 33.09 32.59
C THR A 176 34.37 33.76 31.74
N ILE A 177 33.28 33.03 31.53
CA ILE A 177 32.05 33.48 30.90
C ILE A 177 30.98 33.57 31.99
N ILE A 178 30.23 34.67 32.03
CA ILE A 178 29.12 34.85 32.97
C ILE A 178 27.80 34.88 32.21
N SER A 179 26.88 33.96 32.53
CA SER A 179 25.49 34.02 32.06
C SER A 179 24.59 34.56 33.16
N THR A 180 23.69 35.48 32.80
CA THR A 180 22.67 36.04 33.70
C THR A 180 21.48 36.54 32.90
N HIS A 181 20.29 36.58 33.48
CA HIS A 181 19.12 37.00 32.70
C HIS A 181 19.07 38.53 32.52
N GLY A 182 19.07 39.30 33.62
CA GLY A 182 19.05 40.77 33.58
C GLY A 182 20.45 41.37 33.60
N TYR A 183 20.87 42.06 32.53
CA TYR A 183 22.20 42.69 32.47
C TYR A 183 22.25 44.02 31.73
N MET A 184 21.83 44.09 30.47
CA MET A 184 21.83 45.36 29.73
C MET A 184 20.55 46.16 29.98
N ALA A 185 20.58 47.47 29.70
CA ALA A 185 19.48 48.39 29.93
C ALA A 185 18.46 48.40 28.77
N ASP A 186 17.17 48.49 29.12
CA ASP A 186 16.05 48.54 28.19
C ASP A 186 16.20 49.68 27.16
N ASN A 187 16.09 49.31 25.88
CA ASN A 187 15.97 50.23 24.73
C ASN A 187 17.02 51.38 24.66
N SER A 188 18.16 51.23 25.34
CA SER A 188 19.24 52.22 25.43
C SER A 188 20.60 51.52 25.53
N SER A 189 21.69 52.20 25.17
CA SER A 189 23.05 51.63 25.26
C SER A 189 23.51 51.50 26.72
N GLY A 190 24.26 50.44 27.05
CA GLY A 190 24.85 50.23 28.37
C GLY A 190 24.08 49.26 29.29
N ARG A 191 24.59 49.15 30.53
CA ARG A 191 24.14 48.19 31.56
C ARG A 191 22.93 48.67 32.37
N SER A 192 22.07 47.73 32.78
CA SER A 192 21.01 47.97 33.76
C SER A 192 21.58 48.14 35.17
N SER A 193 20.74 48.49 36.16
CA SER A 193 21.15 48.53 37.57
C SER A 193 21.63 47.18 38.08
N ILE A 194 21.03 46.09 37.59
CA ILE A 194 21.43 44.71 37.89
C ILE A 194 22.79 44.41 37.27
N GLY A 195 22.96 44.67 35.97
CA GLY A 195 24.23 44.46 35.27
C GLY A 195 25.36 45.29 35.86
N GLN A 196 25.07 46.52 36.32
CA GLN A 196 26.05 47.37 36.98
C GLN A 196 26.51 46.80 38.34
N ASN A 197 25.62 46.14 39.08
CA ASN A 197 25.98 45.47 40.33
C ASN A 197 26.90 44.26 40.08
N ILE A 198 26.56 43.44 39.08
CA ILE A 198 27.40 42.31 38.63
C ILE A 198 28.76 42.83 38.14
N TRP A 199 28.77 43.91 37.36
CA TRP A 199 29.99 44.53 36.85
C TRP A 199 30.94 44.94 37.98
N ASN A 200 30.44 45.70 38.94
CA ASN A 200 31.23 46.22 40.04
C ASN A 200 31.76 45.12 40.97
N THR A 201 31.01 44.02 41.12
CA THR A 201 31.33 42.96 42.08
C THR A 201 32.19 41.86 41.48
N LEU A 202 31.91 41.45 40.25
CA LEU A 202 32.51 40.26 39.62
C LEU A 202 33.36 40.57 38.40
N ILE A 203 33.00 41.55 37.56
CA ILE A 203 33.64 41.70 36.23
C ILE A 203 34.84 42.65 36.29
N ASP A 204 34.64 43.89 36.75
CA ASP A 204 35.69 44.91 36.81
C ASP A 204 36.88 44.46 37.67
N PRO A 205 36.66 43.88 38.88
CA PRO A 205 37.76 43.48 39.76
C PRO A 205 38.50 42.22 39.33
N ASN A 206 37.90 41.33 38.52
CA ASN A 206 38.48 40.01 38.22
C ASN A 206 38.99 39.92 36.78
N PRO A 207 40.30 39.67 36.56
CA PRO A 207 40.93 39.72 35.24
C PRO A 207 40.48 38.61 34.28
N GLN A 208 39.96 37.50 34.81
CA GLN A 208 39.61 36.31 34.02
C GLN A 208 38.29 36.42 33.24
N VAL A 209 37.41 37.38 33.57
CA VAL A 209 36.14 37.55 32.86
C VAL A 209 36.38 38.30 31.55
N PHE A 210 35.86 37.77 30.45
CA PHE A 210 35.99 38.38 29.12
C PHE A 210 34.65 38.49 28.36
N MET A 211 33.62 37.74 28.77
CA MET A 211 32.33 37.70 28.08
C MET A 211 31.14 37.55 29.05
N THR A 212 30.01 38.19 28.71
CA THR A 212 28.71 37.96 29.35
C THR A 212 27.64 37.56 28.33
N CYS A 213 26.78 36.61 28.67
CA CYS A 213 25.64 36.16 27.87
C CYS A 213 24.33 36.42 28.63
N ASN A 214 23.40 37.15 28.01
CA ASN A 214 22.25 37.69 28.73
C ASN A 214 20.93 37.62 27.94
N GLY A 215 19.79 37.76 28.63
CA GLY A 215 18.44 37.73 28.06
C GLY A 215 17.58 38.94 28.49
N HIS A 216 16.33 38.69 28.88
CA HIS A 216 15.40 39.62 29.55
C HIS A 216 14.79 40.74 28.71
N ASP A 217 15.63 41.63 28.17
CA ASP A 217 15.17 42.85 27.49
C ASP A 217 14.89 42.58 26.00
N TRP A 218 13.94 43.30 25.40
CA TRP A 218 13.19 42.89 24.19
C TRP A 218 13.95 42.99 22.86
N VAL A 219 15.27 43.16 22.93
CA VAL A 219 16.13 43.32 21.78
C VAL A 219 17.32 42.37 21.87
N SER A 220 17.70 41.80 20.73
CA SER A 220 18.99 41.15 20.59
C SER A 220 20.04 42.19 20.19
N ARG A 221 21.18 42.22 20.89
CA ARG A 221 22.26 43.18 20.63
C ARG A 221 23.58 42.72 21.23
N HIS A 222 24.66 43.40 20.85
CA HIS A 222 25.97 43.23 21.43
C HIS A 222 26.66 44.58 21.67
N GLU A 223 27.49 44.65 22.69
CA GLU A 223 28.35 45.80 22.97
C GLU A 223 29.66 45.37 23.63
N VAL A 224 30.64 46.28 23.62
CA VAL A 224 31.91 46.09 24.32
C VAL A 224 32.12 47.24 25.28
N ASP A 225 32.17 46.91 26.57
CA ASP A 225 32.51 47.87 27.61
C ASP A 225 33.95 47.70 28.06
N THR A 226 34.54 48.81 28.51
CA THR A 226 35.91 48.84 29.01
C THR A 226 35.92 48.94 30.53
N THR A 227 36.65 48.04 31.18
CA THR A 227 36.91 48.05 32.62
C THR A 227 37.75 49.26 33.05
N SER A 228 37.76 49.56 34.34
CA SER A 228 38.58 50.63 34.91
C SER A 228 40.09 50.46 34.63
N ASN A 229 40.54 49.23 34.36
CA ASN A 229 41.91 48.90 33.97
C ASN A 229 42.12 48.70 32.44
N GLY A 230 41.14 49.08 31.60
CA GLY A 230 41.31 49.11 30.15
C GLY A 230 41.06 47.77 29.42
N ARG A 231 40.59 46.72 30.11
CA ARG A 231 40.19 45.45 29.48
C ARG A 231 38.82 45.61 28.83
N LYS A 232 38.62 44.97 27.69
CA LYS A 232 37.35 44.94 26.98
C LYS A 232 36.56 43.68 27.34
N ILE A 233 35.28 43.85 27.60
CA ILE A 233 34.35 42.76 27.92
C ILE A 233 33.29 42.71 26.83
N LEU A 234 33.18 41.57 26.14
CA LEU A 234 32.14 41.34 25.14
C LEU A 234 30.83 41.01 25.84
N GLN A 235 29.78 41.75 25.54
CA GLN A 235 28.47 41.54 26.12
C GLN A 235 27.49 41.19 25.03
N ILE A 236 26.81 40.05 25.17
CA ILE A 236 25.85 39.53 24.21
C ILE A 236 24.49 39.45 24.91
N GLN A 237 23.45 40.01 24.28
CA GLN A 237 22.06 39.86 24.70
C GLN A 237 21.26 39.20 23.59
N SER A 238 20.58 38.11 23.95
CA SER A 238 19.88 37.21 23.03
C SER A 238 18.43 37.08 23.47
N ASN A 239 17.54 37.86 22.87
CA ASN A 239 16.12 37.81 23.19
C ASN A 239 15.25 38.12 21.97
N TRP A 240 14.30 37.23 21.70
CA TRP A 240 13.32 37.34 20.62
C TRP A 240 11.89 37.12 21.12
N GLN A 241 11.63 37.24 22.41
CA GLN A 241 10.30 36.95 23.00
C GLN A 241 9.15 37.81 22.42
N GLN A 242 9.46 38.94 21.78
CA GLN A 242 8.48 39.80 21.08
C GLN A 242 8.39 39.53 19.58
N SER A 243 9.29 38.72 19.03
CA SER A 243 9.29 38.31 17.64
C SER A 243 8.22 37.25 17.39
N ILE A 244 7.87 37.04 16.11
CA ILE A 244 6.90 36.03 15.72
C ILE A 244 7.28 34.65 16.26
N ASN A 245 6.30 33.94 16.81
CA ASN A 245 6.46 32.68 17.52
C ASN A 245 7.50 32.70 18.67
N GLY A 246 7.75 33.86 19.30
CA GLY A 246 8.79 34.01 20.32
C GLY A 246 10.22 34.05 19.77
N GLY A 247 10.38 34.22 18.45
CA GLY A 247 11.69 34.23 17.79
C GLY A 247 12.00 33.02 16.95
N ASN A 248 10.99 32.25 16.51
CA ASN A 248 11.17 31.19 15.52
C ASN A 248 12.36 30.25 15.80
N SER A 249 12.58 29.82 17.05
CA SER A 249 13.68 28.91 17.40
C SER A 249 15.11 29.47 17.20
N PHE A 250 15.32 30.79 17.09
CA PHE A 250 16.67 31.36 16.95
C PHE A 250 17.58 31.01 18.14
N LEU A 251 18.80 30.57 17.87
CA LEU A 251 19.90 30.38 18.82
C LEU A 251 21.15 31.12 18.32
N GLN A 252 22.06 31.50 19.22
CA GLN A 252 23.33 32.12 18.83
C GLN A 252 24.49 31.14 18.96
N LYS A 253 25.24 31.00 17.86
CA LYS A 253 26.50 30.28 17.76
C LYS A 253 27.63 31.27 18.06
N VAL A 254 28.26 31.16 19.23
CA VAL A 254 29.49 31.90 19.56
C VAL A 254 30.68 31.05 19.15
N ILE A 255 31.31 31.43 18.06
CA ILE A 255 32.41 30.72 17.40
C ILE A 255 33.73 31.31 17.87
N PHE A 256 34.50 30.53 18.60
CA PHE A 256 35.85 30.87 19.01
C PHE A 256 36.83 30.35 17.96
N ASP A 257 37.61 31.25 17.38
CA ASP A 257 38.45 30.97 16.22
C ASP A 257 39.88 31.46 16.49
N PRO A 258 40.69 30.63 17.21
CA PRO A 258 42.04 31.00 17.61
C PRO A 258 42.97 31.26 16.41
N ASP A 259 42.85 30.47 15.36
CA ASP A 259 43.67 30.57 14.15
C ASP A 259 43.50 31.91 13.45
N ASN A 260 42.27 32.43 13.38
CA ASN A 260 41.98 33.75 12.80
C ASN A 260 41.99 34.88 13.85
N SER A 261 42.35 34.59 15.10
CA SER A 261 42.39 35.56 16.20
C SER A 261 41.08 36.35 16.33
N GLN A 262 39.95 35.65 16.36
CA GLN A 262 38.63 36.27 16.43
C GLN A 262 37.62 35.44 17.23
N ILE A 263 36.58 36.14 17.72
CA ILE A 263 35.33 35.54 18.18
C ILE A 263 34.25 36.05 17.23
N ARG A 264 33.49 35.14 16.64
CA ARG A 264 32.37 35.44 15.73
C ARG A 264 31.08 34.97 16.36
N VAL A 265 30.00 35.69 16.11
CA VAL A 265 28.66 35.25 16.50
C VAL A 265 27.83 35.13 15.24
N LYS A 266 27.13 34.00 15.12
CA LYS A 266 26.13 33.75 14.08
C LYS A 266 24.84 33.29 14.71
N THR A 267 23.73 33.91 14.36
CA THR A 267 22.42 33.55 14.87
C THR A 267 21.72 32.68 13.84
N TYR A 268 21.30 31.48 14.25
CA TYR A 268 20.69 30.48 13.38
C TYR A 268 19.34 30.04 13.93
N SER A 269 18.34 29.86 13.06
CA SER A 269 17.06 29.27 13.42
C SER A 269 16.96 27.87 12.83
N PRO A 270 16.85 26.80 13.65
CA PRO A 270 16.53 25.47 13.16
C PRO A 270 15.12 25.35 12.57
N PHE A 271 14.21 26.27 12.90
CA PHE A 271 12.84 26.27 12.38
C PHE A 271 12.73 26.92 10.99
N LEU A 272 13.48 27.99 10.76
CA LEU A 272 13.52 28.70 9.48
C LEU A 272 14.67 28.25 8.57
N GLU A 273 15.55 27.38 9.10
CA GLU A 273 16.79 26.92 8.48
C GLU A 273 17.65 28.06 7.91
N MET A 274 17.67 29.20 8.61
CA MET A 274 18.34 30.41 8.12
C MET A 274 19.17 31.11 9.19
N PHE A 275 20.17 31.84 8.73
CA PHE A 275 20.94 32.77 9.56
C PHE A 275 20.27 34.15 9.59
N GLN A 276 20.25 34.77 10.77
CA GLN A 276 20.00 36.20 10.91
C GLN A 276 21.34 36.93 10.66
N THR A 277 21.41 37.70 9.57
CA THR A 277 22.66 38.37 9.12
C THR A 277 22.69 39.87 9.43
N ASP A 278 21.67 40.38 10.14
CA ASP A 278 21.70 41.76 10.60
C ASP A 278 22.79 41.97 11.67
N TYR A 279 23.03 43.23 12.02
CA TYR A 279 24.07 43.60 13.00
C TYR A 279 23.92 42.89 14.35
N SER A 280 22.70 42.53 14.78
CA SER A 280 22.50 41.78 16.03
C SER A 280 22.68 40.27 15.86
N GLY A 281 22.51 39.77 14.64
CA GLY A 281 22.53 38.35 14.29
C GLY A 281 23.89 37.83 13.85
N GLU A 282 24.72 38.65 13.20
CA GLU A 282 26.07 38.29 12.75
C GLU A 282 27.08 39.42 13.02
N PHE A 283 28.06 39.13 13.88
CA PHE A 283 29.11 40.09 14.24
C PHE A 283 30.41 39.38 14.63
N ALA A 284 31.52 40.11 14.61
CA ALA A 284 32.84 39.55 14.90
C ALA A 284 33.69 40.54 15.69
N TYR A 285 34.57 40.02 16.55
CA TYR A 285 35.57 40.79 17.29
C TYR A 285 36.92 40.12 17.16
N SER A 286 37.97 40.92 16.99
CA SER A 286 39.33 40.42 17.15
C SER A 286 39.50 39.92 18.58
N ALA A 287 40.21 38.82 18.75
CA ALA A 287 40.43 38.20 20.05
C ALA A 287 41.82 37.55 20.09
N THR A 288 42.51 37.70 21.21
CA THR A 288 43.77 36.99 21.49
C THR A 288 43.51 35.87 22.47
N PHE A 289 43.84 34.66 22.06
CA PHE A 289 43.63 33.43 22.82
C PHE A 289 44.92 32.99 23.51
N ASN A 290 44.87 32.88 24.85
CA ASN A 290 45.92 32.25 25.65
C ASN A 290 45.27 31.17 26.52
N THR A 291 46.07 30.18 26.97
CA THR A 291 45.56 29.07 27.80
C THR A 291 44.80 29.52 29.04
N ASN A 292 45.16 30.69 29.60
CA ASN A 292 44.61 31.19 30.86
C ASN A 292 43.85 32.53 30.72
N SER A 293 43.75 33.10 29.51
CA SER A 293 43.07 34.39 29.31
C SER A 293 42.66 34.61 27.85
N ILE A 294 41.50 35.22 27.64
CA ILE A 294 41.05 35.72 26.34
C ILE A 294 40.94 37.25 26.41
N THR A 295 41.53 37.93 25.43
CA THR A 295 41.47 39.40 25.34
C THR A 295 40.65 39.83 24.12
N ILE A 296 39.60 40.61 24.34
CA ILE A 296 38.75 41.16 23.28
C ILE A 296 39.37 42.42 22.67
N GLY A 297 39.37 42.51 21.34
CA GLY A 297 39.92 43.59 20.55
C GLY A 297 38.85 44.52 19.98
N ASN A 298 39.06 45.01 18.76
CA ASN A 298 38.06 45.79 18.03
C ASN A 298 37.09 44.85 17.29
N GLU A 299 35.87 45.34 17.05
CA GLU A 299 34.92 44.71 16.15
C GLU A 299 35.56 44.56 14.75
N LEU A 300 35.40 43.38 14.15
CA LEU A 300 35.91 43.05 12.82
C LEU A 300 34.79 43.21 11.81
N GLY A 301 35.03 44.06 10.82
CA GLY A 301 34.04 44.52 9.86
C GLY A 301 34.30 45.98 9.48
N ALA A 302 33.74 46.41 8.36
CA ALA A 302 33.85 47.76 7.82
C ALA A 302 33.78 48.89 8.87
N THR A 303 34.59 49.95 8.73
CA THR A 303 34.49 51.12 9.61
C THR A 303 33.11 51.76 9.48
N ASN A 304 32.34 51.74 10.58
CA ASN A 304 30.98 52.29 10.62
C ASN A 304 30.98 53.82 10.40
N ARG A 305 30.22 54.32 9.42
CA ARG A 305 30.04 55.76 9.16
C ARG A 305 28.60 56.15 9.43
N GLN A 306 28.39 57.08 10.36
CA GLN A 306 27.04 57.49 10.76
C GLN A 306 26.65 58.84 10.16
N TRP A 307 25.64 58.83 9.30
CA TRP A 307 25.00 60.03 8.79
C TRP A 307 24.30 60.77 9.93
N ASN A 308 24.72 62.00 10.20
CA ASN A 308 24.03 62.93 11.07
C ASN A 308 23.43 64.13 10.31
N GLY A 309 23.80 64.31 9.04
CA GLY A 309 23.36 65.42 8.19
C GLY A 309 23.91 66.79 8.61
N GLY A 310 25.02 66.84 9.37
CA GLY A 310 25.57 68.07 9.95
C GLY A 310 26.30 69.02 8.98
N GLY A 311 26.47 68.66 7.72
CA GLY A 311 27.12 69.49 6.68
C GLY A 311 26.24 70.63 6.17
N SER A 312 26.67 71.31 5.11
CA SER A 312 25.91 72.41 4.48
C SER A 312 25.01 71.95 3.32
N ASN A 313 25.25 70.75 2.78
CA ASN A 313 24.57 70.17 1.61
C ASN A 313 24.17 68.71 1.89
N ASN A 314 23.53 68.05 0.92
CA ASN A 314 23.01 66.69 1.05
C ASN A 314 23.96 65.58 0.53
N ASN A 315 25.22 65.91 0.27
CA ASN A 315 26.15 65.01 -0.42
C ASN A 315 26.83 64.02 0.52
N TRP A 316 27.01 62.77 0.07
CA TRP A 316 27.69 61.71 0.82
C TRP A 316 29.20 61.98 1.00
N GLN A 317 29.88 62.65 0.08
CA GLN A 317 31.30 63.01 0.25
C GLN A 317 31.54 64.16 1.25
N THR A 318 30.50 64.85 1.72
CA THR A 318 30.68 65.94 2.69
C THR A 318 30.90 65.38 4.10
N ALA A 319 32.15 65.37 4.57
CA ALA A 319 32.56 64.78 5.84
C ALA A 319 31.75 65.25 7.07
N ALA A 320 31.30 66.50 7.08
CA ALA A 320 30.45 67.04 8.14
C ALA A 320 29.06 66.37 8.25
N ASN A 321 28.55 65.75 7.17
CA ASN A 321 27.33 64.93 7.20
C ASN A 321 27.51 63.59 7.94
N TRP A 322 28.76 63.22 8.27
CA TRP A 322 29.14 61.93 8.86
C TRP A 322 29.90 62.09 10.19
N GLY A 323 29.71 63.22 10.89
CA GLY A 323 30.40 63.48 12.15
C GLY A 323 31.88 63.89 12.00
N GLY A 324 32.32 64.26 10.80
CA GLY A 324 33.65 64.84 10.55
C GLY A 324 34.55 64.02 9.62
N THR A 325 34.15 62.81 9.20
CA THR A 325 34.90 61.99 8.22
C THR A 325 33.93 61.36 7.22
N ALA A 326 34.10 61.63 5.93
CA ALA A 326 33.27 61.03 4.89
C ALA A 326 33.55 59.52 4.73
N PRO A 327 32.58 58.72 4.25
CA PRO A 327 32.79 57.31 3.99
C PRO A 327 33.83 57.02 2.91
N SER A 328 34.37 55.81 2.95
CA SER A 328 35.23 55.24 1.91
C SER A 328 34.61 53.96 1.36
N ALA A 329 35.12 53.47 0.22
CA ALA A 329 34.68 52.19 -0.32
C ALA A 329 34.92 51.06 0.70
N GLY A 330 33.94 50.17 0.84
CA GLY A 330 33.93 49.10 1.83
C GLY A 330 33.40 49.51 3.21
N ASP A 331 33.06 50.78 3.45
CA ASP A 331 32.40 51.19 4.70
C ASP A 331 30.94 50.70 4.75
N VAL A 332 30.41 50.48 5.96
CA VAL A 332 28.96 50.34 6.22
C VAL A 332 28.39 51.72 6.49
N LEU A 333 27.31 52.07 5.78
CA LEU A 333 26.66 53.37 5.88
C LEU A 333 25.48 53.31 6.84
N LYS A 334 25.57 54.03 7.98
CA LYS A 334 24.54 54.09 9.02
C LYS A 334 23.74 55.40 8.91
N PHE A 335 22.50 55.33 8.46
CA PHE A 335 21.61 56.48 8.28
C PHE A 335 20.73 56.71 9.50
N PHE A 336 21.28 57.36 10.53
CA PHE A 336 20.63 57.54 11.84
C PHE A 336 20.22 58.99 12.15
N GLY A 337 20.55 59.92 11.26
CA GLY A 337 20.31 61.35 11.42
C GLY A 337 18.86 61.77 11.16
N SER A 338 18.45 62.87 11.79
CA SER A 338 17.12 63.45 11.57
C SER A 338 17.09 64.55 10.50
N THR A 339 18.26 64.99 10.01
CA THR A 339 18.39 66.08 9.03
C THR A 339 18.93 65.60 7.68
N ARG A 340 18.59 66.34 6.62
CA ARG A 340 19.06 66.09 5.24
C ARG A 340 18.82 64.67 4.74
N LYS A 341 17.59 64.19 4.91
CA LYS A 341 17.17 62.83 4.58
C LYS A 341 17.06 62.54 3.08
N ALA A 342 16.85 63.57 2.26
CA ALA A 342 16.99 63.49 0.81
C ALA A 342 18.48 63.61 0.43
N SER A 343 19.22 62.54 0.66
CA SER A 343 20.66 62.50 0.50
C SER A 343 21.05 62.12 -0.93
N VAL A 344 22.20 62.63 -1.37
CA VAL A 344 22.72 62.46 -2.73
C VAL A 344 24.06 61.73 -2.64
N ASN A 345 24.11 60.52 -3.20
CA ASN A 345 25.37 59.82 -3.41
C ASN A 345 26.14 60.50 -4.56
N ASP A 346 27.21 61.21 -4.22
CA ASP A 346 28.10 61.88 -5.16
C ASP A 346 29.45 61.17 -5.31
N PHE A 347 29.65 59.98 -4.73
CA PHE A 347 30.80 59.13 -5.02
C PHE A 347 30.79 58.63 -6.48
N PRO A 348 31.94 58.24 -7.07
CA PRO A 348 31.96 57.62 -8.40
C PRO A 348 30.96 56.45 -8.51
N ALA A 349 30.30 56.32 -9.66
CA ALA A 349 29.35 55.22 -9.88
C ALA A 349 30.04 53.85 -9.72
N GLY A 350 29.38 52.93 -9.01
CA GLY A 350 29.93 51.61 -8.66
C GLY A 350 30.85 51.61 -7.44
N THR A 351 30.91 52.72 -6.69
CA THR A 351 31.61 52.71 -5.38
C THR A 351 30.96 51.65 -4.49
N SER A 352 31.78 50.71 -4.01
CA SER A 352 31.31 49.59 -3.20
C SER A 352 31.13 49.99 -1.73
N PHE A 353 30.02 49.63 -1.12
CA PHE A 353 29.76 49.76 0.31
C PHE A 353 29.42 48.39 0.91
N ALA A 354 29.84 48.15 2.15
CA ALA A 354 29.67 46.86 2.83
C ALA A 354 28.29 46.71 3.50
N GLY A 355 27.33 47.57 3.15
CA GLY A 355 25.96 47.52 3.64
C GLY A 355 25.41 48.89 4.01
N ILE A 356 24.09 48.96 4.17
CA ILE A 356 23.37 50.17 4.56
C ILE A 356 22.44 49.84 5.72
N VAL A 357 22.52 50.61 6.80
CA VAL A 357 21.72 50.39 8.01
C VAL A 357 20.91 51.64 8.35
N PHE A 358 19.62 51.47 8.61
CA PHE A 358 18.70 52.51 9.07
C PHE A 358 18.31 52.25 10.52
N ARG A 359 18.17 53.32 11.31
CA ARG A 359 17.60 53.24 12.66
C ARG A 359 16.41 54.19 12.76
N PRO A 360 15.27 53.76 13.32
CA PRO A 360 14.15 54.64 13.58
C PRO A 360 14.57 55.64 14.69
N GLY A 361 14.49 56.92 14.38
CA GLY A 361 13.96 57.84 15.38
C GLY A 361 12.51 58.11 15.02
N THR A 362 11.76 58.65 15.98
CA THR A 362 10.36 59.09 15.84
C THR A 362 10.22 60.16 14.75
N PHE A 363 10.27 59.79 13.48
CA PHE A 363 10.34 60.74 12.38
C PHE A 363 9.30 60.46 11.32
N SER A 364 8.70 61.53 10.83
CA SER A 364 7.55 61.49 9.93
C SER A 364 7.87 61.28 8.44
N ASN A 365 9.13 61.04 8.06
CA ASN A 365 9.57 60.78 6.68
C ASN A 365 10.86 59.91 6.68
N GLY A 366 10.90 58.87 5.85
CA GLY A 366 12.07 58.03 5.59
C GLY A 366 13.19 58.75 4.84
N TYR A 367 14.30 58.06 4.60
CA TYR A 367 15.40 58.56 3.78
C TYR A 367 15.08 58.43 2.29
N GLU A 368 15.51 59.41 1.48
CA GLU A 368 15.53 59.27 0.02
C GLU A 368 16.98 59.28 -0.46
N PHE A 369 17.34 58.28 -1.27
CA PHE A 369 18.68 58.12 -1.82
C PHE A 369 18.65 58.37 -3.33
N THR A 370 19.36 59.38 -3.78
CA THR A 370 19.50 59.73 -5.21
C THR A 370 20.98 59.83 -5.58
N GLY A 371 21.29 59.96 -6.88
CA GLY A 371 22.66 60.20 -7.35
C GLY A 371 23.26 58.99 -8.07
N ASN A 372 24.58 58.82 -7.93
CA ASN A 372 25.33 57.80 -8.64
C ASN A 372 25.03 56.39 -8.13
N ALA A 373 25.18 55.39 -9.02
CA ALA A 373 24.99 53.97 -8.68
C ALA A 373 25.98 53.50 -7.60
N ILE A 374 25.55 52.55 -6.76
CA ILE A 374 26.37 51.90 -5.73
C ILE A 374 26.47 50.40 -5.97
N SER A 375 27.53 49.78 -5.46
CA SER A 375 27.63 48.32 -5.37
C SER A 375 27.59 47.89 -3.90
N LEU A 376 26.81 46.87 -3.56
CA LEU A 376 26.64 46.38 -2.19
C LEU A 376 27.33 45.03 -2.02
N THR A 377 28.27 44.99 -1.07
CA THR A 377 28.95 43.76 -0.59
C THR A 377 28.46 43.35 0.80
N GLY A 378 27.36 43.92 1.27
CA GLY A 378 26.64 43.56 2.49
C GLY A 378 25.19 44.03 2.43
N ASP A 379 24.44 43.77 3.50
CA ASP A 379 22.97 43.83 3.49
C ASP A 379 22.41 45.24 3.63
N VAL A 380 21.14 45.38 3.28
CA VAL A 380 20.32 46.56 3.58
C VAL A 380 19.43 46.24 4.78
N VAL A 381 19.66 46.92 5.90
CA VAL A 381 19.00 46.62 7.18
C VAL A 381 18.23 47.83 7.68
N ASN A 382 16.91 47.71 7.74
CA ASN A 382 16.06 48.68 8.42
C ASN A 382 15.73 48.19 9.84
N MET A 383 16.32 48.82 10.85
CA MET A 383 16.10 48.48 12.26
C MET A 383 14.81 49.11 12.84
N ALA A 384 13.85 49.47 11.99
CA ALA A 384 12.62 50.11 12.42
C ALA A 384 11.69 49.12 13.12
N THR A 385 11.31 49.43 14.37
CA THR A 385 10.31 48.66 15.14
C THR A 385 9.00 49.45 15.29
N TYR A 386 7.91 48.72 15.43
CA TYR A 386 6.55 49.25 15.51
C TYR A 386 6.35 50.16 16.74
N GLY A 387 6.05 51.43 16.49
CA GLY A 387 5.50 52.35 17.47
C GLY A 387 4.01 52.61 17.20
N PRO A 388 3.12 52.57 18.20
CA PRO A 388 1.75 53.04 18.00
C PRO A 388 1.80 54.52 17.59
N ASN A 389 1.35 54.84 16.37
CA ASN A 389 1.24 56.19 15.79
C ASN A 389 2.44 56.76 14.98
N THR A 390 3.42 55.97 14.52
CA THR A 390 4.48 56.48 13.63
C THR A 390 4.10 56.40 12.14
N PRO A 391 4.37 57.44 11.32
CA PRO A 391 4.25 57.36 9.85
C PRO A 391 5.10 56.22 9.30
N ARG A 392 4.52 55.43 8.39
CA ARG A 392 5.05 54.13 7.94
C ARG A 392 5.97 54.19 6.72
N SER A 393 6.32 55.38 6.27
CA SER A 393 7.19 55.59 5.10
C SER A 393 8.66 55.39 5.47
N GLY A 394 9.21 54.22 5.15
CA GLY A 394 10.65 53.95 5.30
C GLY A 394 11.48 54.43 4.09
N PRO A 395 12.69 53.89 3.90
CA PRO A 395 13.65 54.42 2.95
C PRO A 395 13.25 54.16 1.48
N ALA A 396 13.54 55.14 0.61
CA ALA A 396 13.35 55.06 -0.83
C ALA A 396 14.69 55.16 -1.58
N PHE A 397 15.01 54.12 -2.36
CA PHE A 397 16.20 54.04 -3.20
C PHE A 397 15.87 54.43 -4.64
N ARG A 398 16.29 55.64 -5.02
CA ARG A 398 16.15 56.25 -6.35
C ARG A 398 17.50 56.38 -7.07
N LEU A 399 18.46 55.54 -6.69
CA LEU A 399 19.76 55.38 -7.32
C LEU A 399 19.97 53.89 -7.64
N PRO A 400 20.61 53.51 -8.76
CA PRO A 400 20.81 52.10 -9.11
C PRO A 400 21.68 51.36 -8.09
N ILE A 401 21.33 50.11 -7.81
CA ILE A 401 22.04 49.26 -6.84
C ILE A 401 22.55 48.02 -7.57
N GLU A 402 23.85 47.76 -7.50
CA GLU A 402 24.43 46.48 -7.89
C GLU A 402 24.65 45.61 -6.66
N ILE A 403 24.07 44.41 -6.60
CA ILE A 403 24.29 43.45 -5.50
C ILE A 403 25.38 42.44 -5.87
N ILE A 404 26.37 42.28 -4.98
CA ILE A 404 27.49 41.35 -5.15
C ILE A 404 27.36 40.22 -4.13
N GLY A 405 27.08 39.01 -4.62
CA GLY A 405 26.73 37.86 -3.77
C GLY A 405 25.35 38.02 -3.11
N ASP A 406 24.92 37.01 -2.36
CA ASP A 406 23.55 36.98 -1.82
C ASP A 406 23.33 38.06 -0.78
N ARG A 407 22.41 38.99 -1.02
CA ARG A 407 22.14 40.13 -0.14
C ARG A 407 20.75 40.03 0.47
N GLN A 408 20.64 40.42 1.72
CA GLN A 408 19.36 40.61 2.40
C GLN A 408 18.90 42.06 2.34
N PHE A 409 17.60 42.22 2.13
CA PHE A 409 16.87 43.48 2.22
C PHE A 409 15.86 43.34 3.36
N ASN A 410 16.29 43.69 4.56
CA ASN A 410 15.47 43.67 5.78
C ASN A 410 14.72 45.00 5.90
N THR A 411 13.39 44.93 5.85
CA THR A 411 12.51 46.10 5.95
C THR A 411 12.16 46.50 7.38
N GLY A 412 12.41 45.66 8.38
CA GLY A 412 11.87 45.86 9.73
C GLY A 412 10.34 45.93 9.70
N ASP A 413 9.75 46.81 10.51
CA ASP A 413 8.30 47.08 10.53
C ASP A 413 7.88 48.23 9.57
N TRP A 414 8.80 48.82 8.77
CA TRP A 414 8.51 49.97 7.90
C TRP A 414 8.76 49.63 6.43
N ASP A 415 8.00 50.26 5.53
CA ASP A 415 8.10 49.95 4.10
C ASP A 415 9.43 50.44 3.50
N MET A 416 9.96 49.70 2.53
CA MET A 416 11.13 50.10 1.76
C MET A 416 10.79 50.13 0.28
N VAL A 417 11.15 51.21 -0.40
CA VAL A 417 10.83 51.40 -1.83
C VAL A 417 12.11 51.37 -2.64
N ILE A 418 12.19 50.47 -3.62
CA ILE A 418 13.22 50.46 -4.64
C ILE A 418 12.63 51.04 -5.92
N ASP A 419 12.84 52.34 -6.11
CA ASP A 419 12.44 53.08 -7.32
C ASP A 419 13.63 53.29 -8.26
N SER A 420 14.33 52.19 -8.52
CA SER A 420 15.52 52.10 -9.36
C SER A 420 15.72 50.64 -9.80
N VAL A 421 16.73 50.38 -10.61
CA VAL A 421 17.08 49.01 -11.05
C VAL A 421 18.08 48.42 -10.05
N ILE A 422 17.79 47.21 -9.57
CA ILE A 422 18.78 46.33 -8.93
C ILE A 422 19.41 45.44 -10.01
N SER A 423 20.73 45.39 -10.07
CA SER A 423 21.53 44.55 -10.98
C SER A 423 22.56 43.73 -10.22
N GLY A 424 23.32 42.87 -10.91
CA GLY A 424 24.43 42.10 -10.32
C GLY A 424 24.19 40.60 -10.32
N SER A 425 25.16 39.82 -9.83
CA SER A 425 25.11 38.36 -9.87
C SER A 425 24.56 37.73 -8.59
N GLY A 426 24.31 38.53 -7.55
CA GLY A 426 23.84 38.04 -6.26
C GLY A 426 22.35 37.69 -6.23
N SER A 427 21.97 36.83 -5.29
CA SER A 427 20.56 36.61 -4.92
C SER A 427 20.04 37.72 -4.01
N LEU A 428 18.74 37.96 -4.03
CA LEU A 428 18.08 38.94 -3.16
C LEU A 428 17.10 38.20 -2.23
N THR A 429 17.31 38.34 -0.92
CA THR A 429 16.37 37.85 0.08
C THR A 429 15.68 39.02 0.77
N LYS A 430 14.36 39.13 0.60
CA LYS A 430 13.52 40.01 1.39
C LYS A 430 13.22 39.36 2.74
N THR A 431 13.59 40.01 3.85
CA THR A 431 13.31 39.54 5.21
C THR A 431 12.46 40.55 6.01
N HIS A 432 11.90 40.09 7.15
CA HIS A 432 11.06 40.87 8.08
C HIS A 432 9.72 41.40 7.50
N GLY A 433 8.91 42.07 8.33
CA GLY A 433 7.54 42.50 8.00
C GLY A 433 6.47 41.54 8.55
N ARG A 434 5.35 42.08 9.04
CA ARG A 434 4.21 41.31 9.56
C ARG A 434 3.05 41.37 8.58
N ASP A 435 2.63 40.23 8.07
CA ASP A 435 1.37 40.11 7.35
C ASP A 435 0.25 39.76 8.35
N TYR A 436 -0.60 40.74 8.68
CA TYR A 436 -1.71 40.55 9.63
C TYR A 436 -2.99 40.23 8.85
N PHE A 437 -3.10 39.00 8.36
CA PHE A 437 -4.35 38.51 7.76
C PHE A 437 -4.98 37.42 8.64
N ARG A 438 -5.44 37.82 9.83
CA ARG A 438 -6.57 37.13 10.49
C ARG A 438 -7.83 37.92 10.17
N GLY A 439 -8.79 37.28 9.53
CA GLY A 439 -10.11 37.87 9.31
C GLY A 439 -10.68 38.48 10.59
N SER A 440 -11.13 39.72 10.47
CA SER A 440 -11.90 40.51 11.45
C SER A 440 -11.12 41.34 12.49
N TYR A 441 -11.42 42.66 12.44
CA TYR A 441 -11.19 43.75 13.40
C TYR A 441 -9.78 44.32 13.61
N ASP A 442 -9.19 44.90 12.56
CA ASP A 442 -8.83 46.33 12.48
C ASP A 442 -8.39 46.62 11.02
N GLY A 443 -8.79 47.73 10.40
CA GLY A 443 -8.63 47.98 8.96
C GLY A 443 -7.19 47.85 8.47
N GLY A 444 -6.82 46.64 8.01
CA GLY A 444 -5.46 46.14 7.87
C GLY A 444 -4.52 47.05 7.10
N VAL A 445 -3.49 47.52 7.79
CA VAL A 445 -2.40 48.28 7.18
C VAL A 445 -1.15 47.40 7.24
N ASN A 446 -0.66 46.98 6.07
CA ASN A 446 0.59 46.20 5.93
C ASN A 446 1.75 46.94 6.64
N ILE A 447 2.73 46.19 7.15
CA ILE A 447 3.92 46.74 7.82
C ILE A 447 5.16 45.98 7.36
N GLY A 448 6.13 46.72 6.80
CA GLY A 448 7.43 46.17 6.42
C GLY A 448 7.46 45.58 5.02
N ASP A 449 6.75 46.19 4.07
CA ASP A 449 6.71 45.74 2.67
C ASP A 449 7.94 46.24 1.89
N LEU A 450 8.41 45.45 0.92
CA LEU A 450 9.43 45.87 -0.05
C LEU A 450 8.78 46.10 -1.40
N TYR A 451 8.96 47.29 -1.99
CA TYR A 451 8.38 47.65 -3.28
C TYR A 451 9.43 47.62 -4.38
N PHE A 452 9.17 46.88 -5.45
CA PHE A 452 9.84 47.01 -6.74
C PHE A 452 8.96 47.77 -7.72
N THR A 453 9.47 48.90 -8.24
CA THR A 453 8.73 49.72 -9.22
C THR A 453 9.38 49.73 -10.61
N LYS A 454 10.56 49.11 -10.76
CA LYS A 454 11.31 48.97 -12.02
C LYS A 454 11.61 47.50 -12.28
N VAL A 455 11.92 47.18 -13.53
CA VAL A 455 12.39 45.84 -13.92
C VAL A 455 13.82 45.68 -13.44
N ASN A 456 14.05 44.73 -12.54
CA ASN A 456 15.35 44.39 -12.01
C ASN A 456 16.05 43.36 -12.91
N THR A 457 17.38 43.39 -12.91
CA THR A 457 18.23 42.61 -13.83
C THR A 457 19.33 41.83 -13.10
N TYR A 458 19.18 41.59 -11.79
CA TYR A 458 20.07 40.67 -11.08
C TYR A 458 19.79 39.23 -11.51
N THR A 459 20.81 38.38 -11.47
CA THR A 459 20.74 36.99 -12.00
C THR A 459 20.74 35.91 -10.92
N GLY A 460 20.83 36.27 -9.64
CA GLY A 460 20.62 35.34 -8.54
C GLY A 460 19.14 35.21 -8.18
N ASN A 461 18.83 34.30 -7.26
CA ASN A 461 17.45 33.97 -6.89
C ASN A 461 16.78 35.13 -6.13
N THR A 462 15.46 35.19 -6.18
CA THR A 462 14.65 36.04 -5.31
C THR A 462 14.01 35.16 -4.24
N ARG A 463 14.24 35.48 -2.97
CA ARG A 463 13.53 34.84 -1.86
C ARG A 463 12.73 35.86 -1.08
N VAL A 464 11.46 35.57 -0.81
CA VAL A 464 10.62 36.31 0.12
C VAL A 464 10.46 35.45 1.37
N SER A 465 11.23 35.77 2.42
CA SER A 465 11.25 34.98 3.67
C SER A 465 10.35 35.54 4.77
N GLY A 466 9.78 36.73 4.56
CA GLY A 466 8.87 37.38 5.50
C GLY A 466 8.27 38.67 4.97
N GLY A 467 7.07 39.01 5.47
CA GLY A 467 6.28 40.14 4.99
C GLY A 467 5.89 40.00 3.52
N ALA A 468 5.75 41.12 2.81
CA ALA A 468 5.44 41.12 1.39
C ALA A 468 6.55 41.74 0.50
N LEU A 469 6.77 41.13 -0.66
CA LEU A 469 7.40 41.78 -1.82
C LEU A 469 6.29 42.24 -2.77
N ILE A 470 6.25 43.55 -3.05
CA ILE A 470 5.23 44.19 -3.87
C ILE A 470 5.80 44.54 -5.24
N LEU A 471 5.12 44.11 -6.30
CA LEU A 471 5.46 44.42 -7.69
C LEU A 471 4.50 45.49 -8.23
N GLU A 472 5.03 46.69 -8.49
CA GLU A 472 4.22 47.87 -8.85
C GLU A 472 4.80 48.61 -10.07
N ASN A 473 4.48 48.13 -11.27
CA ASN A 473 4.87 48.78 -12.53
C ASN A 473 3.89 48.43 -13.65
N THR A 474 3.06 49.40 -14.04
CA THR A 474 1.93 49.20 -14.97
C THR A 474 2.33 48.83 -16.39
N GLY A 475 3.61 48.97 -16.74
CA GLY A 475 4.14 48.65 -18.07
C GLY A 475 4.79 47.27 -18.19
N SER A 476 4.90 46.48 -17.11
CA SER A 476 5.54 45.15 -17.14
C SER A 476 4.64 44.07 -16.56
N GLN A 477 4.80 42.84 -17.03
CA GLN A 477 4.18 41.64 -16.45
C GLN A 477 5.15 40.86 -15.53
N ASN A 478 6.41 41.29 -15.40
CA ASN A 478 7.39 40.70 -14.48
C ASN A 478 8.50 41.72 -14.14
N LEU A 479 8.87 41.86 -12.87
CA LEU A 479 9.91 42.80 -12.42
C LEU A 479 11.22 42.14 -12.00
N MET A 480 11.31 40.83 -12.12
CA MET A 480 12.51 40.05 -11.84
C MET A 480 12.71 38.94 -12.89
N PRO A 481 12.64 39.25 -14.20
CA PRO A 481 12.67 38.24 -15.26
C PRO A 481 14.02 37.51 -15.40
N ALA A 482 15.10 38.07 -14.83
CA ALA A 482 16.43 37.47 -14.84
C ALA A 482 16.73 36.59 -13.61
N SER A 483 15.84 36.62 -12.59
CA SER A 483 15.94 35.72 -11.45
C SER A 483 15.53 34.32 -11.89
N PRO A 484 16.38 33.29 -11.78
CA PRO A 484 16.01 31.94 -12.20
C PRO A 484 14.96 31.32 -11.27
N GLU A 485 14.89 31.77 -10.01
CA GLU A 485 13.91 31.28 -9.06
C GLU A 485 13.28 32.44 -8.26
N ILE A 486 11.99 32.30 -7.96
CA ILE A 486 11.23 33.12 -7.04
C ILE A 486 10.72 32.18 -5.95
N LEU A 487 11.37 32.20 -4.79
CA LEU A 487 11.00 31.40 -3.62
C LEU A 487 10.16 32.23 -2.65
N VAL A 488 8.95 31.78 -2.34
CA VAL A 488 8.04 32.41 -1.38
C VAL A 488 7.80 31.50 -0.18
N ASP A 489 8.36 31.86 0.98
CA ASP A 489 8.25 31.04 2.19
C ASP A 489 6.82 31.03 2.79
N TYR A 490 6.50 30.04 3.62
CA TYR A 490 5.16 29.79 4.19
C TYR A 490 4.42 31.00 4.76
N ASN A 491 5.12 31.94 5.41
CA ASN A 491 4.53 33.16 6.00
C ASN A 491 4.78 34.43 5.19
N ALA A 492 5.16 34.30 3.92
CA ALA A 492 5.51 35.40 3.04
C ALA A 492 4.52 35.56 1.89
N VAL A 493 4.49 36.77 1.34
CA VAL A 493 3.58 37.13 0.25
C VAL A 493 4.35 37.77 -0.90
N LEU A 494 4.16 37.27 -2.11
CA LEU A 494 4.46 37.99 -3.34
C LEU A 494 3.18 38.65 -3.85
N ARG A 495 3.13 39.98 -3.90
CA ARG A 495 1.92 40.73 -4.24
C ARG A 495 2.07 41.49 -5.56
N VAL A 496 1.22 41.16 -6.51
CA VAL A 496 1.18 41.73 -7.86
C VAL A 496 0.07 42.80 -7.91
N VAL A 497 0.40 44.03 -7.50
CA VAL A 497 -0.61 45.11 -7.38
C VAL A 497 -0.65 45.98 -8.64
N GLY A 498 0.51 46.29 -9.21
CA GLY A 498 0.62 47.31 -10.25
C GLY A 498 1.08 46.79 -11.60
N LEU A 499 1.26 45.48 -11.81
CA LEU A 499 1.72 44.94 -13.10
C LEU A 499 0.64 45.04 -14.19
N GLN A 500 1.07 45.00 -15.45
CA GLN A 500 0.17 45.02 -16.60
C GLN A 500 -0.86 43.88 -16.46
N ASN A 501 -2.14 44.24 -16.43
CA ASN A 501 -3.29 43.34 -16.19
C ASN A 501 -3.25 42.58 -14.85
N GLY A 502 -2.47 43.04 -13.86
CA GLY A 502 -2.32 42.36 -12.56
C GLY A 502 -1.69 40.98 -12.68
N THR A 503 -0.82 40.77 -13.68
CA THR A 503 -0.28 39.46 -14.05
C THR A 503 1.21 39.38 -13.73
N LEU A 504 1.62 38.31 -13.05
CA LEU A 504 2.99 37.81 -13.01
C LEU A 504 3.16 36.75 -14.11
N SER A 505 3.85 37.13 -15.18
CA SER A 505 4.20 36.20 -16.28
C SER A 505 5.64 35.72 -16.07
N LEU A 506 5.81 34.43 -15.77
CA LEU A 506 7.12 33.85 -15.51
C LEU A 506 8.00 33.89 -16.78
N ALA A 507 9.31 34.07 -16.60
CA ALA A 507 10.27 34.00 -17.69
C ALA A 507 10.62 32.55 -18.06
N ASN A 508 11.18 32.35 -19.25
CA ASN A 508 11.71 31.04 -19.65
C ASN A 508 12.88 30.63 -18.73
N GLY A 509 12.82 29.43 -18.18
CA GLY A 509 13.71 28.88 -17.17
C GLY A 509 13.44 29.38 -15.75
N GLN A 510 12.41 30.21 -15.54
CA GLN A 510 12.09 30.75 -14.22
C GLN A 510 11.15 29.81 -13.46
N THR A 511 11.52 29.55 -12.21
CA THR A 511 10.73 28.72 -11.28
C THR A 511 10.04 29.60 -10.23
N LEU A 512 8.75 29.40 -10.03
CA LEU A 512 8.03 29.90 -8.86
C LEU A 512 7.91 28.77 -7.84
N ARG A 513 8.55 28.94 -6.68
CA ARG A 513 8.69 27.91 -5.65
C ARG A 513 8.19 28.38 -4.27
N GLY A 514 7.88 27.44 -3.40
CA GLY A 514 7.72 27.67 -1.96
C GLY A 514 6.36 27.27 -1.42
N SER A 515 6.04 27.72 -0.21
CA SER A 515 4.76 27.40 0.46
C SER A 515 3.99 28.64 0.91
N GLY A 516 4.41 29.82 0.45
CA GLY A 516 3.78 31.09 0.76
C GLY A 516 2.58 31.41 -0.11
N LYS A 517 2.33 32.71 -0.28
CA LYS A 517 1.18 33.24 -1.03
C LYS A 517 1.61 34.12 -2.19
N VAL A 518 0.94 33.97 -3.33
CA VAL A 518 1.06 34.87 -4.48
C VAL A 518 -0.30 35.49 -4.75
N SER A 519 -0.37 36.82 -4.77
CA SER A 519 -1.60 37.56 -5.03
C SER A 519 -1.52 38.25 -6.39
N GLY A 520 -2.48 37.96 -7.26
CA GLY A 520 -2.54 38.38 -8.66
C GLY A 520 -2.35 37.19 -9.62
N LYS A 521 -2.70 37.40 -10.88
CA LYS A 521 -2.74 36.33 -11.89
C LYS A 521 -1.35 35.76 -12.14
N THR A 522 -1.26 34.44 -12.25
CA THR A 522 0.00 33.76 -12.55
C THR A 522 -0.08 33.12 -13.94
N GLU A 523 0.82 33.51 -14.83
CA GLU A 523 0.97 32.93 -16.16
C GLU A 523 2.29 32.18 -16.24
N CYS A 524 2.24 30.94 -16.74
CA CYS A 524 3.40 30.06 -16.94
C CYS A 524 3.57 29.76 -18.44
N PRO A 525 4.36 30.58 -19.16
CA PRO A 525 4.72 30.31 -20.56
C PRO A 525 5.61 29.08 -20.71
N THR A 526 5.88 28.69 -21.96
CA THR A 526 6.81 27.60 -22.29
C THR A 526 8.18 27.83 -21.64
N GLY A 527 8.67 26.80 -20.94
CA GLY A 527 9.94 26.78 -20.23
C GLY A 527 9.90 27.34 -18.81
N SER A 528 8.75 27.76 -18.28
CA SER A 528 8.61 28.16 -16.87
C SER A 528 8.08 27.00 -16.00
N HIS A 529 8.38 27.07 -14.70
CA HIS A 529 8.08 26.00 -13.75
C HIS A 529 7.34 26.54 -12.53
N ILE A 530 6.35 25.79 -12.03
CA ILE A 530 5.79 25.95 -10.68
C ILE A 530 6.20 24.73 -9.87
N ALA A 531 6.80 24.96 -8.70
CA ALA A 531 7.27 23.90 -7.82
C ALA A 531 6.89 24.21 -6.37
N PRO A 532 5.70 23.79 -5.89
CA PRO A 532 5.33 24.02 -4.50
C PRO A 532 6.31 23.36 -3.52
N GLY A 533 6.36 23.86 -2.29
CA GLY A 533 7.29 23.40 -1.26
C GLY A 533 8.73 23.94 -1.41
N HIS A 534 9.61 23.53 -0.49
CA HIS A 534 11.03 23.91 -0.43
C HIS A 534 11.93 22.69 -0.66
N ASP A 535 13.14 22.82 -1.20
CA ASP A 535 14.03 21.69 -1.57
C ASP A 535 14.15 20.55 -0.53
N SER A 536 14.06 20.87 0.77
CA SER A 536 14.13 19.93 1.91
C SER A 536 12.79 19.52 2.54
N THR A 537 11.68 20.20 2.22
CA THR A 537 10.38 20.00 2.89
C THR A 537 9.21 20.12 1.92
N THR A 538 8.20 19.29 2.09
CA THR A 538 6.95 19.41 1.33
C THR A 538 6.12 20.62 1.77
N GLY A 539 5.27 21.16 0.90
CA GLY A 539 4.26 22.13 1.33
C GLY A 539 3.40 22.73 0.21
N THR A 540 2.42 23.54 0.62
CA THR A 540 1.41 24.10 -0.30
C THR A 540 1.76 25.53 -0.74
N LEU A 541 1.91 25.77 -2.04
CA LEU A 541 1.99 27.12 -2.61
C LEU A 541 0.58 27.65 -2.89
N ASN A 542 0.27 28.86 -2.45
CA ASN A 542 -1.08 29.42 -2.55
C ASN A 542 -1.15 30.55 -3.57
N LEU A 543 -1.85 30.34 -4.68
CA LEU A 543 -2.14 31.36 -5.69
C LEU A 543 -3.55 31.92 -5.45
N LEU A 544 -3.63 33.21 -5.13
CA LEU A 544 -4.88 33.85 -4.70
C LEU A 544 -5.68 34.48 -5.87
N ASP A 545 -5.41 34.05 -7.10
CA ASP A 545 -6.04 34.52 -8.35
C ASP A 545 -5.79 33.47 -9.46
N ASN A 546 -6.26 33.73 -10.68
CA ASN A 546 -6.20 32.81 -11.81
C ASN A 546 -4.79 32.26 -12.13
N LEU A 547 -4.74 30.99 -12.48
CA LEU A 547 -3.57 30.28 -12.99
C LEU A 547 -3.76 29.91 -14.47
N SER A 548 -2.79 30.27 -15.31
CA SER A 548 -2.72 29.82 -16.70
C SER A 548 -1.36 29.22 -17.00
N MET A 549 -1.33 27.90 -17.16
CA MET A 549 -0.17 27.15 -17.63
C MET A 549 -0.29 26.92 -19.13
N GLN A 550 0.84 26.94 -19.85
CA GLN A 550 0.91 26.73 -21.29
C GLN A 550 1.67 25.44 -21.62
N SER A 551 1.50 24.92 -22.84
CA SER A 551 2.26 23.75 -23.27
C SER A 551 3.77 24.01 -23.19
N GLY A 552 4.48 23.06 -22.59
CA GLY A 552 5.91 23.16 -22.29
C GLY A 552 6.26 23.98 -21.05
N SER A 553 5.28 24.37 -20.22
CA SER A 553 5.50 24.71 -18.81
C SER A 553 5.36 23.45 -17.93
N GLU A 554 5.87 23.49 -16.72
CA GLU A 554 5.96 22.32 -15.84
C GLU A 554 5.39 22.61 -14.45
N LEU A 555 4.70 21.62 -13.88
CA LEU A 555 4.28 21.55 -12.49
C LEU A 555 5.08 20.44 -11.82
N GLU A 556 5.98 20.81 -10.91
CA GLU A 556 6.78 19.87 -10.12
C GLU A 556 6.10 19.60 -8.79
N ILE A 557 5.84 18.33 -8.50
CA ILE A 557 5.23 17.89 -7.24
C ILE A 557 6.12 16.83 -6.61
N ARG A 558 6.55 17.07 -5.37
CA ARG A 558 7.17 16.02 -4.54
C ARG A 558 6.10 15.32 -3.72
N ILE A 559 6.08 14.00 -3.83
CA ILE A 559 5.25 13.14 -2.99
C ILE A 559 6.18 12.40 -2.05
N GLY A 560 5.95 12.52 -0.74
CA GLY A 560 6.71 11.81 0.27
C GLY A 560 6.99 12.62 1.53
N GLY A 561 7.46 11.90 2.55
CA GLY A 561 7.75 12.41 3.88
C GLY A 561 7.84 11.22 4.84
N ASN A 562 7.27 11.35 6.03
CA ASN A 562 7.04 10.23 6.95
C ASN A 562 5.57 9.74 6.96
N SER A 563 4.66 10.43 6.24
CA SER A 563 3.23 10.12 6.22
C SER A 563 2.56 10.49 4.90
N SER A 564 1.36 9.98 4.64
CA SER A 564 0.56 10.27 3.43
C SER A 564 0.13 11.73 3.30
N GLY A 565 0.17 12.51 4.39
CA GLY A 565 -0.16 13.94 4.39
C GLY A 565 1.01 14.85 4.03
N GLU A 566 2.19 14.30 3.75
CA GLU A 566 3.39 15.06 3.41
C GLU A 566 3.62 14.97 1.89
N TYR A 567 3.20 16.00 1.17
CA TYR A 567 3.40 16.17 -0.27
C TYR A 567 3.30 17.65 -0.65
N ASP A 568 3.87 18.01 -1.80
CA ASP A 568 3.74 19.34 -2.39
C ASP A 568 2.37 19.51 -3.03
N ALA A 569 1.74 20.67 -2.82
CA ALA A 569 0.43 20.96 -3.39
C ALA A 569 0.38 22.40 -3.92
N LEU A 570 -0.40 22.62 -4.97
CA LEU A 570 -0.70 23.96 -5.47
C LEU A 570 -2.15 24.30 -5.15
N SER A 571 -2.39 25.33 -4.34
CA SER A 571 -3.74 25.82 -4.06
C SER A 571 -4.04 27.06 -4.91
N VAL A 572 -5.19 27.09 -5.57
CA VAL A 572 -5.62 28.19 -6.44
C VAL A 572 -7.04 28.64 -6.07
N THR A 573 -7.25 29.95 -5.86
CA THR A 573 -8.59 30.50 -5.56
C THR A 573 -9.27 31.17 -6.76
N GLY A 574 -8.96 30.69 -7.96
CA GLY A 574 -9.37 31.32 -9.22
C GLY A 574 -9.36 30.30 -10.34
N SER A 575 -9.80 30.68 -11.54
CA SER A 575 -9.82 29.76 -12.68
C SER A 575 -8.43 29.19 -13.01
N VAL A 576 -8.39 27.90 -13.34
CA VAL A 576 -7.18 27.16 -13.69
C VAL A 576 -7.25 26.69 -15.15
N ALA A 577 -6.24 27.02 -15.95
CA ALA A 577 -6.08 26.52 -17.31
C ALA A 577 -4.74 25.79 -17.46
N LEU A 578 -4.78 24.47 -17.66
CA LEU A 578 -3.58 23.60 -17.66
C LEU A 578 -2.90 23.50 -19.03
N ASN A 579 -3.67 23.61 -20.12
CA ASN A 579 -3.21 23.65 -21.53
C ASN A 579 -2.02 22.74 -21.90
N ASN A 580 -2.03 21.47 -21.47
CA ASN A 580 -0.97 20.50 -21.73
C ASN A 580 0.40 20.88 -21.12
N ALA A 581 0.39 21.51 -19.94
CA ALA A 581 1.56 21.58 -19.08
C ALA A 581 1.98 20.18 -18.60
N THR A 582 3.27 19.99 -18.33
CA THR A 582 3.81 18.71 -17.89
C THR A 582 3.73 18.59 -16.37
N LEU A 583 3.34 17.41 -15.87
CA LEU A 583 3.40 17.05 -14.47
C LEU A 583 4.63 16.20 -14.20
N ASP A 584 5.54 16.72 -13.38
CA ASP A 584 6.73 16.01 -12.89
C ASP A 584 6.53 15.60 -11.44
N LEU A 585 6.72 14.30 -11.17
CA LEU A 585 6.57 13.69 -9.86
C LEU A 585 7.93 13.20 -9.37
N THR A 586 8.31 13.60 -8.16
CA THR A 586 9.56 13.16 -7.53
C THR A 586 9.30 12.65 -6.12
N ASN A 587 10.10 11.66 -5.69
CA ASN A 587 10.02 11.10 -4.34
C ASN A 587 11.03 11.80 -3.42
N SER A 588 10.56 12.44 -2.35
CA SER A 588 11.39 13.18 -1.39
C SER A 588 11.90 12.33 -0.21
N ALA A 589 11.39 11.11 0.02
CA ALA A 589 11.66 10.37 1.26
C ALA A 589 11.43 8.84 1.21
N SER A 590 11.55 8.18 2.37
CA SER A 590 11.31 6.74 2.58
C SER A 590 9.84 6.33 2.68
N TYR A 591 8.89 7.25 2.46
CA TYR A 591 7.47 6.92 2.45
C TYR A 591 7.15 6.00 1.26
N THR A 592 6.47 4.90 1.54
CA THR A 592 5.96 3.99 0.50
C THR A 592 4.45 4.18 0.43
N PRO A 593 3.90 4.69 -0.70
CA PRO A 593 2.47 4.83 -0.90
C PRO A 593 1.69 3.57 -0.52
N GLN A 594 0.54 3.74 0.11
CA GLN A 594 -0.36 2.67 0.56
C GLN A 594 -1.68 2.74 -0.19
N THR A 595 -2.40 1.61 -0.24
CA THR A 595 -3.74 1.56 -0.83
C THR A 595 -4.68 2.57 -0.17
N GLY A 596 -5.38 3.35 -1.00
CA GLY A 596 -6.33 4.34 -0.53
C GLY A 596 -5.73 5.71 -0.22
N ASP A 597 -4.40 5.86 -0.30
CA ASP A 597 -3.79 7.19 -0.29
C ASP A 597 -4.30 8.04 -1.46
N GLU A 598 -4.53 9.32 -1.18
CA GLU A 598 -4.89 10.32 -2.17
C GLU A 598 -4.04 11.58 -1.96
N PHE A 599 -3.39 12.03 -3.02
CA PHE A 599 -2.56 13.24 -3.02
C PHE A 599 -3.26 14.31 -3.86
N VAL A 600 -3.84 15.32 -3.22
CA VAL A 600 -4.49 16.44 -3.93
C VAL A 600 -3.43 17.45 -4.35
N ILE A 601 -2.85 17.23 -5.53
CA ILE A 601 -1.68 17.97 -6.01
C ILE A 601 -2.02 19.38 -6.52
N LEU A 602 -3.28 19.61 -6.89
CA LEU A 602 -3.82 20.92 -7.22
C LEU A 602 -5.21 21.07 -6.59
N GLU A 603 -5.30 21.90 -5.56
CA GLU A 603 -6.53 22.27 -4.86
C GLU A 603 -7.12 23.54 -5.46
N ASN A 604 -8.37 23.52 -5.88
CA ASN A 604 -9.13 24.65 -6.39
C ASN A 604 -10.34 24.93 -5.48
N ASP A 605 -10.92 26.13 -5.56
CA ASP A 605 -11.83 26.65 -4.52
C ASP A 605 -13.32 26.24 -4.62
N ALA A 606 -13.62 25.06 -5.20
CA ALA A 606 -14.96 24.57 -5.56
C ALA A 606 -15.77 25.44 -6.54
N SER A 607 -15.41 26.72 -6.71
CA SER A 607 -16.25 27.74 -7.34
C SER A 607 -15.90 27.94 -8.80
N ASP A 608 -14.60 27.93 -9.09
CA ASP A 608 -14.08 28.07 -10.45
C ASP A 608 -13.79 26.72 -11.12
N ALA A 609 -13.77 26.67 -12.46
CA ALA A 609 -13.50 25.43 -13.18
C ALA A 609 -12.00 25.26 -13.47
N ILE A 610 -11.50 24.02 -13.35
CA ILE A 610 -10.26 23.58 -14.00
C ILE A 610 -10.55 23.25 -15.46
N SER A 611 -9.70 23.72 -16.36
CA SER A 611 -9.80 23.46 -17.80
C SER A 611 -8.50 22.93 -18.41
N GLY A 612 -8.64 21.99 -19.35
CA GLY A 612 -7.51 21.30 -19.98
C GLY A 612 -7.02 20.09 -19.17
N THR A 613 -5.95 19.45 -19.66
CA THR A 613 -5.31 18.29 -19.02
C THR A 613 -3.80 18.51 -18.91
N LEU A 614 -3.16 17.82 -17.96
CA LEU A 614 -1.71 17.70 -17.86
C LEU A 614 -1.16 16.66 -18.85
N LEU A 615 0.14 16.74 -19.11
CA LEU A 615 0.93 15.72 -19.78
C LEU A 615 1.83 15.00 -18.78
N SER A 616 2.16 13.74 -19.05
CA SER A 616 3.04 12.95 -18.22
C SER A 616 4.49 13.42 -18.34
N GLY A 617 5.15 13.60 -17.21
CA GLY A 617 6.55 13.94 -17.10
C GLY A 617 7.34 12.88 -16.35
N ILE A 618 8.35 13.31 -15.59
CA ILE A 618 9.16 12.47 -14.71
C ILE A 618 8.26 11.85 -13.62
N GLY A 619 8.59 10.61 -13.20
CA GLY A 619 7.86 9.93 -12.11
C GLY A 619 6.56 9.22 -12.53
N SER A 620 6.23 9.22 -13.82
CA SER A 620 5.22 8.33 -14.42
C SER A 620 5.88 7.18 -15.19
N ASP A 621 5.18 6.05 -15.34
CA ASP A 621 5.63 4.94 -16.20
C ASP A 621 5.23 5.15 -17.67
N LEU A 622 4.57 6.28 -17.96
CA LEU A 622 4.13 6.67 -19.29
C LEU A 622 5.27 7.35 -20.06
N ALA A 623 5.24 7.25 -21.39
CA ALA A 623 6.16 8.03 -22.22
C ALA A 623 5.93 9.53 -21.99
N SER A 624 7.00 10.30 -21.76
CA SER A 624 6.91 11.75 -21.54
C SER A 624 6.09 12.44 -22.64
N GLY A 625 5.21 13.36 -22.24
CA GLY A 625 4.27 14.05 -23.11
C GLY A 625 2.94 13.32 -23.36
N THR A 626 2.67 12.21 -22.68
CA THR A 626 1.38 11.49 -22.80
C THR A 626 0.28 12.28 -22.10
N SER A 627 -0.88 12.46 -22.75
CA SER A 627 -2.02 13.13 -22.13
C SER A 627 -2.56 12.34 -20.93
N LEU A 628 -2.69 13.03 -19.80
CA LEU A 628 -3.23 12.51 -18.55
C LEU A 628 -4.72 12.85 -18.47
N SER A 629 -5.56 12.13 -19.21
CA SER A 629 -7.02 12.29 -19.12
C SER A 629 -7.57 11.80 -17.78
N GLU A 630 -8.81 12.16 -17.45
CA GLU A 630 -9.54 11.62 -16.28
C GLU A 630 -9.40 10.09 -16.19
N GLY A 631 -9.05 9.59 -15.02
CA GLY A 631 -8.91 8.15 -14.74
C GLY A 631 -7.68 7.49 -15.36
N LYS A 632 -6.72 8.25 -15.92
CA LYS A 632 -5.51 7.67 -16.51
C LYS A 632 -4.61 7.06 -15.43
N ILE A 633 -4.15 5.83 -15.64
CA ILE A 633 -3.10 5.21 -14.82
C ILE A 633 -1.75 5.86 -15.14
N LEU A 634 -1.15 6.48 -14.14
CA LEU A 634 0.13 7.20 -14.20
C LEU A 634 1.33 6.25 -14.10
N SER A 635 1.21 5.24 -13.23
CA SER A 635 2.24 4.27 -12.92
C SER A 635 1.60 3.00 -12.38
N THR A 636 2.20 1.86 -12.68
CA THR A 636 1.83 0.54 -12.14
C THR A 636 2.69 0.13 -10.93
N ASP A 637 3.75 0.89 -10.65
CA ASP A 637 4.62 0.75 -9.49
C ASP A 637 4.94 2.13 -8.93
N PHE A 638 3.90 2.81 -8.46
CA PHE A 638 3.98 4.23 -8.14
C PHE A 638 4.98 4.47 -7.00
N LEU A 639 6.05 5.21 -7.32
CA LEU A 639 7.17 5.50 -6.42
C LEU A 639 7.83 4.26 -5.80
N GLY A 640 7.74 3.09 -6.44
CA GLY A 640 8.30 1.83 -5.95
C GLY A 640 7.45 1.11 -4.89
N SER A 641 6.16 1.44 -4.80
CA SER A 641 5.23 0.83 -3.83
C SER A 641 4.69 -0.54 -4.24
N GLY A 642 4.83 -0.94 -5.50
CA GLY A 642 4.13 -2.07 -6.10
C GLY A 642 2.63 -1.82 -6.34
N LEU A 643 2.15 -0.59 -6.14
CA LEU A 643 0.75 -0.19 -6.32
C LEU A 643 0.58 0.70 -7.56
N SER A 644 -0.58 0.61 -8.20
CA SER A 644 -0.93 1.50 -9.31
C SER A 644 -1.44 2.85 -8.81
N ALA A 645 -1.14 3.92 -9.53
CA ALA A 645 -1.65 5.26 -9.26
C ALA A 645 -2.46 5.81 -10.44
N GLN A 646 -3.58 6.44 -10.14
CA GLN A 646 -4.50 7.02 -11.11
C GLN A 646 -4.67 8.53 -10.88
N ILE A 647 -4.71 9.32 -11.95
CA ILE A 647 -5.06 10.75 -11.87
C ILE A 647 -6.57 10.97 -11.99
N THR A 648 -7.10 11.91 -11.23
CA THR A 648 -8.47 12.43 -11.38
C THR A 648 -8.47 13.96 -11.30
N TYR A 649 -9.36 14.58 -12.07
CA TYR A 649 -9.70 16.00 -12.08
C TYR A 649 -11.02 16.28 -11.33
N LEU A 650 -11.50 15.28 -10.58
CA LEU A 650 -12.68 15.32 -9.72
C LEU A 650 -12.30 15.10 -8.25
N GLY A 651 -11.02 15.27 -7.90
CA GLY A 651 -10.51 15.08 -6.53
C GLY A 651 -11.07 16.10 -5.54
N GLY A 652 -10.81 15.87 -4.25
CA GLY A 652 -11.18 16.78 -3.14
C GLY A 652 -12.65 17.21 -3.13
N ASP A 653 -12.96 18.47 -3.47
CA ASP A 653 -14.33 19.01 -3.47
C ASP A 653 -15.09 18.84 -4.81
N GLY A 654 -14.45 18.24 -5.83
CA GLY A 654 -15.05 17.90 -7.12
C GLY A 654 -14.54 18.70 -8.32
N ASN A 655 -13.59 19.62 -8.11
CA ASN A 655 -12.86 20.32 -9.18
C ASN A 655 -11.34 20.33 -8.95
N ASP A 656 -10.78 19.41 -8.16
CA ASP A 656 -9.34 19.34 -7.87
C ASP A 656 -8.61 18.33 -8.77
N VAL A 657 -7.29 18.46 -8.88
CA VAL A 657 -6.43 17.42 -9.45
C VAL A 657 -5.82 16.58 -8.33
N SER A 658 -6.15 15.30 -8.29
CA SER A 658 -5.58 14.37 -7.31
C SER A 658 -4.99 13.11 -7.96
N ILE A 659 -4.05 12.50 -7.24
CA ILE A 659 -3.46 11.20 -7.56
C ILE A 659 -3.94 10.21 -6.52
N LYS A 660 -4.66 9.18 -6.96
CA LYS A 660 -5.23 8.15 -6.10
C LYS A 660 -4.45 6.85 -6.25
N ILE A 661 -4.05 6.28 -5.11
CA ILE A 661 -3.40 4.98 -5.06
C ILE A 661 -4.46 3.88 -5.03
N LEU A 662 -4.42 3.05 -6.06
CA LEU A 662 -5.35 1.94 -6.21
C LEU A 662 -4.92 0.77 -5.31
N PRO A 663 -5.87 -0.08 -4.87
CA PRO A 663 -5.55 -1.36 -4.27
C PRO A 663 -4.57 -2.17 -5.13
N ALA A 664 -3.71 -2.95 -4.48
CA ALA A 664 -2.99 -4.02 -5.18
C ALA A 664 -4.03 -4.98 -5.75
N PRO A 665 -3.87 -5.49 -6.99
CA PRO A 665 -4.76 -6.52 -7.51
C PRO A 665 -4.80 -7.69 -6.53
N GLY A 666 -5.96 -7.94 -5.93
CA GLY A 666 -6.23 -9.11 -5.11
C GLY A 666 -6.25 -10.33 -6.02
N ALA A 667 -5.46 -11.36 -5.72
CA ALA A 667 -5.63 -12.62 -6.41
C ALA A 667 -7.05 -13.15 -6.12
N PRO A 668 -7.74 -13.74 -7.12
CA PRO A 668 -9.02 -14.38 -6.89
C PRO A 668 -8.84 -15.52 -5.88
N VAL A 669 -9.86 -15.81 -5.07
CA VAL A 669 -9.82 -16.86 -4.05
C VAL A 669 -11.04 -17.76 -4.18
N PHE A 670 -10.85 -19.08 -4.19
CA PHE A 670 -11.95 -20.03 -4.10
C PHE A 670 -12.63 -19.96 -2.72
N ASP A 671 -13.95 -20.15 -2.68
CA ASP A 671 -14.70 -20.17 -1.41
C ASP A 671 -14.30 -21.37 -0.51
N SER A 672 -13.67 -22.40 -1.10
CA SER A 672 -13.19 -23.60 -0.42
C SER A 672 -12.04 -24.24 -1.19
N ASP A 673 -11.01 -24.72 -0.45
CA ASP A 673 -9.89 -25.49 -1.00
C ASP A 673 -10.31 -26.88 -1.52
N SER A 674 -11.48 -27.37 -1.10
CA SER A 674 -12.11 -28.60 -1.59
C SER A 674 -13.56 -28.33 -2.02
N ILE A 675 -13.85 -28.60 -3.29
CA ILE A 675 -15.13 -28.37 -3.93
C ILE A 675 -15.76 -29.73 -4.23
N GLN A 676 -16.91 -30.00 -3.63
CA GLN A 676 -17.69 -31.22 -3.89
C GLN A 676 -18.66 -30.95 -5.04
N ALA A 677 -18.46 -31.60 -6.18
CA ALA A 677 -19.37 -31.49 -7.32
C ALA A 677 -20.42 -32.61 -7.31
N THR A 678 -21.50 -32.41 -8.07
CA THR A 678 -22.55 -33.41 -8.23
C THR A 678 -22.00 -34.71 -8.82
N GLY A 679 -22.50 -35.85 -8.35
CA GLY A 679 -22.06 -37.16 -8.82
C GLY A 679 -22.36 -37.39 -10.31
N ALA A 680 -21.54 -38.21 -10.96
CA ALA A 680 -21.69 -38.61 -12.35
C ALA A 680 -22.01 -40.10 -12.48
N GLN A 681 -22.54 -40.52 -13.63
CA GLN A 681 -22.83 -41.92 -13.94
C GLN A 681 -22.02 -42.36 -15.17
N THR A 682 -21.57 -43.61 -15.16
CA THR A 682 -20.79 -44.16 -16.28
C THR A 682 -21.60 -44.13 -17.57
N ASN A 683 -20.92 -43.77 -18.67
CA ASN A 683 -21.43 -43.65 -20.03
C ASN A 683 -22.54 -42.60 -20.23
N LEU A 684 -22.74 -41.69 -19.28
CA LEU A 684 -23.69 -40.58 -19.38
C LEU A 684 -22.97 -39.23 -19.46
N ASN A 685 -23.51 -38.30 -20.24
CA ASN A 685 -22.94 -36.95 -20.30
C ASN A 685 -23.19 -36.21 -18.97
N TYR A 686 -22.11 -35.77 -18.35
CA TYR A 686 -22.09 -34.95 -17.14
C TYR A 686 -22.01 -33.46 -17.49
N TYR A 687 -22.73 -32.63 -16.75
CA TYR A 687 -22.68 -31.17 -16.84
C TYR A 687 -22.79 -30.52 -15.45
N ALA A 688 -21.95 -29.53 -15.16
CA ALA A 688 -21.99 -28.72 -13.92
C ALA A 688 -21.31 -27.35 -14.13
N THR A 689 -21.13 -26.55 -13.07
CA THR A 689 -20.41 -25.26 -13.16
C THR A 689 -19.69 -24.89 -11.86
N LEU A 690 -18.51 -24.28 -12.00
CA LEU A 690 -17.75 -23.59 -10.94
C LEU A 690 -18.01 -22.08 -10.91
N ALA A 691 -18.83 -21.55 -11.83
CA ALA A 691 -19.15 -20.13 -11.84
C ALA A 691 -19.77 -19.72 -10.49
N GLY A 692 -19.10 -18.77 -9.81
CA GLY A 692 -19.52 -18.28 -8.50
C GLY A 692 -18.97 -19.06 -7.31
N SER A 693 -18.04 -20.01 -7.51
CA SER A 693 -17.33 -20.70 -6.41
C SER A 693 -16.04 -19.98 -5.97
N ALA A 694 -15.79 -18.78 -6.50
CA ALA A 694 -14.62 -17.97 -6.20
C ALA A 694 -15.03 -16.49 -6.24
N LEU A 695 -14.31 -15.68 -5.46
CA LEU A 695 -14.51 -14.25 -5.37
C LEU A 695 -13.20 -13.54 -5.73
N ASP A 696 -13.35 -12.38 -6.33
CA ASP A 696 -12.29 -11.40 -6.46
C ASP A 696 -12.70 -10.11 -5.76
N GLY A 697 -11.77 -9.55 -4.98
CA GLY A 697 -11.98 -8.35 -4.18
C GLY A 697 -12.11 -7.09 -5.02
N ASP A 698 -11.59 -7.10 -6.25
CA ASP A 698 -11.49 -5.93 -7.12
C ASP A 698 -12.56 -5.91 -8.23
N GLY A 699 -13.27 -7.02 -8.41
CA GLY A 699 -14.37 -7.16 -9.37
C GLY A 699 -13.94 -7.53 -10.79
N ASP A 700 -12.73 -8.08 -10.95
CA ASP A 700 -12.20 -8.58 -12.20
C ASP A 700 -12.99 -9.79 -12.73
N THR A 701 -12.88 -10.02 -14.04
CA THR A 701 -13.54 -11.16 -14.67
C THR A 701 -12.76 -12.45 -14.41
N LEU A 702 -13.39 -13.40 -13.73
CA LEU A 702 -12.77 -14.68 -13.38
C LEU A 702 -12.72 -15.66 -14.56
N ILE A 703 -11.57 -16.29 -14.75
CA ILE A 703 -11.28 -17.30 -15.77
C ILE A 703 -10.92 -18.61 -15.07
N TYR A 704 -11.66 -19.68 -15.37
CA TYR A 704 -11.46 -21.00 -14.77
C TYR A 704 -10.70 -21.95 -15.73
N SER A 705 -9.86 -22.80 -15.18
CA SER A 705 -9.11 -23.80 -15.95
C SER A 705 -8.82 -25.08 -15.15
N LYS A 706 -8.47 -26.17 -15.86
CA LYS A 706 -8.12 -27.47 -15.28
C LYS A 706 -6.61 -27.64 -15.36
N LEU A 707 -5.98 -27.89 -14.21
CA LEU A 707 -4.55 -28.15 -14.13
C LEU A 707 -4.23 -29.65 -14.17
N SER A 708 -5.06 -30.50 -13.56
CA SER A 708 -4.84 -31.96 -13.49
C SER A 708 -6.14 -32.76 -13.32
N GLY A 709 -6.07 -34.10 -13.51
CA GLY A 709 -7.17 -35.05 -13.25
C GLY A 709 -7.68 -35.81 -14.49
N PRO A 710 -8.63 -36.76 -14.31
CA PRO A 710 -9.14 -37.66 -15.34
C PRO A 710 -9.52 -36.98 -16.66
N THR A 711 -9.22 -37.60 -17.80
CA THR A 711 -9.42 -36.99 -19.14
C THR A 711 -10.88 -36.79 -19.52
N TRP A 712 -11.80 -37.51 -18.88
CA TRP A 712 -13.20 -37.50 -19.25
C TRP A 712 -13.90 -36.17 -18.95
N LEU A 713 -13.38 -35.34 -18.04
CA LEU A 713 -13.96 -34.05 -17.65
C LEU A 713 -13.16 -32.85 -18.18
N THR A 714 -13.86 -31.86 -18.73
CA THR A 714 -13.35 -30.59 -19.26
C THR A 714 -13.95 -29.39 -18.55
N ILE A 715 -13.27 -28.24 -18.61
CA ILE A 715 -13.73 -26.96 -18.04
C ILE A 715 -13.61 -25.84 -19.08
N SER A 716 -14.65 -25.02 -19.19
CA SER A 716 -14.64 -23.80 -20.00
C SER A 716 -14.08 -22.60 -19.20
N PRO A 717 -13.56 -21.55 -19.86
CA PRO A 717 -13.12 -20.33 -19.18
C PRO A 717 -14.16 -19.69 -18.25
N GLY A 718 -15.45 -19.87 -18.52
CA GLY A 718 -16.55 -19.38 -17.69
C GLY A 718 -16.94 -20.31 -16.53
N GLY A 719 -16.19 -21.38 -16.27
CA GLY A 719 -16.42 -22.31 -15.17
C GLY A 719 -17.33 -23.50 -15.48
N THR A 720 -17.89 -23.62 -16.68
CA THR A 720 -18.74 -24.77 -17.04
C THR A 720 -17.94 -26.06 -17.10
N LEU A 721 -18.42 -27.11 -16.44
CA LEU A 721 -17.87 -28.46 -16.44
C LEU A 721 -18.67 -29.36 -17.39
N SER A 722 -17.99 -30.20 -18.18
CA SER A 722 -18.65 -31.20 -19.01
C SER A 722 -17.77 -32.42 -19.32
N GLY A 723 -18.38 -33.60 -19.48
CA GLY A 723 -17.64 -34.85 -19.73
C GLY A 723 -18.51 -36.09 -19.81
N THR A 724 -17.91 -37.26 -20.09
CA THR A 724 -18.60 -38.57 -20.08
C THR A 724 -17.68 -39.61 -19.43
N PRO A 725 -17.88 -39.99 -18.15
CA PRO A 725 -17.02 -40.96 -17.49
C PRO A 725 -17.27 -42.38 -18.03
N ALA A 726 -16.23 -43.17 -18.17
CA ALA A 726 -16.31 -44.58 -18.55
C ALA A 726 -16.41 -45.49 -17.31
N ASN A 727 -16.65 -46.80 -17.50
CA ASN A 727 -16.62 -47.77 -16.40
C ASN A 727 -15.28 -47.80 -15.64
N GLY A 728 -14.17 -47.44 -16.30
CA GLY A 728 -12.87 -47.32 -15.65
C GLY A 728 -12.74 -46.13 -14.68
N ASP A 729 -13.69 -45.19 -14.72
CA ASP A 729 -13.72 -44.00 -13.87
C ASP A 729 -14.60 -44.20 -12.62
N LEU A 730 -15.10 -45.41 -12.34
CA LEU A 730 -15.96 -45.69 -11.17
C LEU A 730 -15.29 -45.32 -9.84
N GLY A 731 -16.11 -44.78 -8.93
CA GLY A 731 -15.70 -44.34 -7.59
C GLY A 731 -15.29 -42.87 -7.55
N SER A 732 -14.53 -42.52 -6.51
CA SER A 732 -14.12 -41.14 -6.26
C SER A 732 -13.06 -40.66 -7.25
N ASN A 733 -13.34 -39.53 -7.91
CA ASN A 733 -12.44 -38.84 -8.83
C ASN A 733 -12.06 -37.47 -8.26
N GLN A 734 -10.81 -37.05 -8.46
CA GLN A 734 -10.27 -35.77 -7.99
C GLN A 734 -9.55 -35.00 -9.11
N TRP A 735 -9.70 -33.67 -9.12
CA TRP A 735 -9.02 -32.75 -10.06
C TRP A 735 -8.42 -31.55 -9.33
N THR A 736 -7.33 -31.01 -9.86
CA THR A 736 -6.88 -29.65 -9.49
C THR A 736 -7.40 -28.65 -10.51
N VAL A 737 -8.18 -27.67 -10.04
CA VAL A 737 -8.71 -26.56 -10.84
C VAL A 737 -8.06 -25.24 -10.42
N GLN A 738 -8.04 -24.27 -11.33
CA GLN A 738 -7.49 -22.94 -11.12
C GLN A 738 -8.51 -21.86 -11.50
N VAL A 739 -8.54 -20.77 -10.75
CA VAL A 739 -9.18 -19.51 -11.11
C VAL A 739 -8.11 -18.42 -11.31
N SER A 740 -8.27 -17.57 -12.32
CA SER A 740 -7.40 -16.43 -12.61
C SER A 740 -8.22 -15.17 -12.89
N ASP A 741 -7.69 -14.01 -12.52
CA ASP A 741 -8.23 -12.68 -12.82
C ASP A 741 -7.83 -12.15 -14.22
N GLY A 742 -6.95 -12.85 -14.94
CA GLY A 742 -6.37 -12.38 -16.21
C GLY A 742 -5.33 -11.25 -16.07
N ASN A 743 -5.08 -10.78 -14.85
CA ASN A 743 -4.17 -9.68 -14.49
C ASN A 743 -2.94 -10.14 -13.69
N GLY A 744 -2.83 -11.44 -13.40
CA GLY A 744 -1.65 -12.08 -12.81
C GLY A 744 -1.89 -12.77 -11.48
N GLY A 745 -3.08 -12.58 -10.87
CA GLY A 745 -3.54 -13.31 -9.71
C GLY A 745 -4.16 -14.65 -10.08
N THR A 746 -3.87 -15.69 -9.29
CA THR A 746 -4.45 -17.03 -9.44
C THR A 746 -4.62 -17.71 -8.10
N ASP A 747 -5.60 -18.60 -8.00
CA ASP A 747 -5.77 -19.54 -6.89
C ASP A 747 -6.18 -20.95 -7.39
N THR A 748 -6.01 -21.98 -6.56
CA THR A 748 -6.26 -23.38 -6.92
C THR A 748 -7.05 -24.13 -5.86
N ALA A 749 -7.97 -25.00 -6.29
CA ALA A 749 -8.75 -25.87 -5.42
C ALA A 749 -8.80 -27.33 -5.93
N VAL A 750 -9.15 -28.26 -5.05
CA VAL A 750 -9.42 -29.67 -5.40
C VAL A 750 -10.91 -29.85 -5.66
N LEU A 751 -11.27 -30.28 -6.87
CA LEU A 751 -12.63 -30.71 -7.21
C LEU A 751 -12.77 -32.22 -6.95
N GLU A 752 -13.83 -32.65 -6.29
CA GLU A 752 -14.15 -34.06 -6.02
C GLU A 752 -15.51 -34.43 -6.64
N ILE A 753 -15.59 -35.57 -7.35
CA ILE A 753 -16.81 -36.11 -7.97
C ILE A 753 -16.86 -37.62 -7.75
N GLU A 754 -18.00 -38.12 -7.29
CA GLU A 754 -18.27 -39.56 -7.22
C GLU A 754 -18.87 -40.06 -8.54
N VAL A 755 -18.29 -41.10 -9.15
CA VAL A 755 -18.80 -41.73 -10.37
C VAL A 755 -19.43 -43.08 -10.03
N THR A 756 -20.70 -43.28 -10.39
CA THR A 756 -21.47 -44.50 -10.09
C THR A 756 -21.86 -45.28 -11.34
N ALA A 757 -22.10 -46.58 -11.19
CA ALA A 757 -22.55 -47.43 -12.29
C ALA A 757 -24.06 -47.28 -12.54
N ARG A 758 -24.45 -47.33 -13.82
CA ARG A 758 -25.85 -47.54 -14.23
C ARG A 758 -26.23 -49.00 -13.95
N LYS A 759 -27.26 -49.25 -13.13
CA LYS A 759 -27.56 -50.61 -12.62
C LYS A 759 -29.07 -50.87 -12.44
N LEU A 760 -29.49 -52.11 -12.68
CA LEU A 760 -30.73 -52.69 -12.16
C LEU A 760 -30.64 -52.80 -10.63
N VAL A 761 -31.55 -52.15 -9.90
CA VAL A 761 -31.55 -52.07 -8.44
C VAL A 761 -32.77 -52.71 -7.78
N GLY A 762 -33.77 -53.08 -8.57
CA GLY A 762 -34.96 -53.80 -8.10
C GLY A 762 -35.51 -54.74 -9.17
N LEU A 763 -35.86 -55.97 -8.79
CA LEU A 763 -36.52 -56.98 -9.63
C LEU A 763 -37.48 -57.82 -8.78
N TRP A 764 -38.76 -57.86 -9.17
CA TRP A 764 -39.82 -58.63 -8.54
C TRP A 764 -40.60 -59.38 -9.61
N GLU A 765 -40.67 -60.70 -9.49
CA GLU A 765 -41.17 -61.59 -10.55
C GLU A 765 -42.45 -62.34 -10.16
N PHE A 766 -42.87 -62.26 -8.89
CA PHE A 766 -44.14 -62.83 -8.41
C PHE A 766 -44.31 -64.36 -8.63
N ASP A 767 -43.22 -65.06 -8.97
CA ASP A 767 -43.21 -66.50 -9.25
C ASP A 767 -43.28 -67.40 -8.02
N ASP A 768 -42.90 -66.90 -6.83
CA ASP A 768 -42.95 -67.68 -5.58
C ASP A 768 -44.39 -67.71 -5.02
N PRO A 769 -45.13 -68.82 -5.13
CA PRO A 769 -46.52 -68.88 -4.68
C PRO A 769 -46.65 -68.82 -3.15
N PHE A 770 -45.55 -68.93 -2.40
CA PHE A 770 -45.53 -68.83 -0.94
C PHE A 770 -45.19 -67.43 -0.46
N ASP A 771 -44.52 -66.62 -1.28
CA ASP A 771 -44.19 -65.23 -0.98
C ASP A 771 -44.13 -64.39 -2.26
N LEU A 772 -45.28 -63.89 -2.66
CA LEU A 772 -45.45 -63.07 -3.86
C LEU A 772 -44.81 -61.67 -3.72
N THR A 773 -44.30 -61.30 -2.54
CA THR A 773 -43.66 -59.99 -2.31
C THR A 773 -42.14 -60.02 -2.40
N LYS A 774 -41.57 -61.23 -2.50
CA LYS A 774 -40.14 -61.46 -2.47
C LYS A 774 -39.42 -60.86 -3.68
N ALA A 775 -38.33 -60.17 -3.42
CA ALA A 775 -37.47 -59.60 -4.45
C ALA A 775 -36.42 -60.61 -4.93
N THR A 776 -36.16 -60.63 -6.24
CA THR A 776 -34.97 -61.27 -6.82
C THR A 776 -33.76 -60.35 -6.66
N ILE A 777 -33.97 -59.04 -6.91
CA ILE A 777 -32.98 -57.98 -6.68
C ILE A 777 -33.64 -56.86 -5.88
N GLY A 778 -32.95 -56.36 -4.85
CA GLY A 778 -33.47 -55.29 -3.99
C GLY A 778 -34.25 -55.80 -2.77
N PRO A 779 -34.95 -54.92 -2.05
CA PRO A 779 -35.74 -55.31 -0.89
C PRO A 779 -37.12 -55.85 -1.28
N ASP A 780 -37.64 -56.78 -0.48
CA ASP A 780 -38.99 -57.33 -0.61
C ASP A 780 -40.04 -56.20 -0.57
N LEU A 781 -41.08 -56.32 -1.39
CA LEU A 781 -42.21 -55.41 -1.39
C LEU A 781 -43.01 -55.56 -0.10
N GLN A 782 -43.65 -54.48 0.36
CA GLN A 782 -44.61 -54.56 1.45
C GLN A 782 -46.02 -54.38 0.92
N LEU A 783 -46.82 -55.45 0.91
CA LEU A 783 -48.21 -55.40 0.51
C LEU A 783 -49.05 -54.66 1.57
N ASN A 784 -49.83 -53.70 1.09
CA ASN A 784 -50.91 -53.06 1.83
C ASN A 784 -52.23 -53.36 1.11
N GLY A 785 -53.05 -54.25 1.68
CA GLY A 785 -54.32 -54.68 1.08
C GLY A 785 -54.34 -56.16 0.67
N TYR A 786 -54.93 -56.46 -0.48
CA TYR A 786 -55.19 -57.81 -0.97
C TYR A 786 -54.65 -58.02 -2.40
N GLN A 787 -54.09 -59.21 -2.63
CA GLN A 787 -53.64 -59.70 -3.93
C GLN A 787 -54.18 -61.11 -4.17
N ASP A 788 -54.47 -61.45 -5.43
CA ASP A 788 -54.81 -62.80 -5.87
C ASP A 788 -53.71 -63.34 -6.79
N ILE A 789 -53.45 -64.65 -6.74
CA ILE A 789 -52.61 -65.31 -7.76
C ILE A 789 -53.39 -65.45 -9.06
N VAL A 790 -52.78 -65.08 -10.18
CA VAL A 790 -53.30 -65.25 -11.55
C VAL A 790 -52.23 -65.88 -12.45
N ALA A 791 -52.60 -66.28 -13.66
CA ALA A 791 -51.64 -66.83 -14.62
C ALA A 791 -50.82 -65.68 -15.25
N GLY A 792 -49.50 -65.85 -15.34
CA GLY A 792 -48.56 -64.89 -15.92
C GLY A 792 -48.55 -64.84 -17.44
N VAL A 793 -47.46 -64.33 -18.01
CA VAL A 793 -47.28 -64.14 -19.45
C VAL A 793 -47.28 -65.48 -20.20
N SER A 794 -46.62 -66.48 -19.61
CA SER A 794 -46.46 -67.83 -20.18
C SER A 794 -46.94 -68.93 -19.22
N ALA A 795 -47.14 -70.14 -19.75
CA ALA A 795 -47.56 -71.28 -18.93
C ALA A 795 -46.43 -71.73 -17.99
N GLY A 796 -46.54 -71.40 -16.70
CA GLY A 796 -45.53 -71.71 -15.68
C GLY A 796 -44.98 -70.48 -14.96
N ASP A 797 -45.21 -69.29 -15.54
CA ASP A 797 -44.90 -67.97 -15.00
C ASP A 797 -46.05 -67.50 -14.09
N GLY A 798 -45.69 -67.09 -12.87
CA GLY A 798 -46.56 -66.64 -11.81
C GLY A 798 -46.86 -65.14 -11.93
N ALA A 799 -48.12 -64.77 -11.69
CA ALA A 799 -48.51 -63.38 -11.65
C ALA A 799 -49.46 -63.10 -10.50
N VAL A 800 -49.55 -61.82 -10.13
CA VAL A 800 -50.50 -61.34 -9.14
C VAL A 800 -51.48 -60.36 -9.74
N LYS A 801 -52.71 -60.40 -9.24
CA LYS A 801 -53.71 -59.36 -9.47
C LYS A 801 -53.88 -58.57 -8.18
N ILE A 802 -53.49 -57.31 -8.21
CA ILE A 802 -53.69 -56.40 -7.08
C ILE A 802 -55.16 -55.94 -7.07
N SER A 803 -55.83 -56.03 -5.92
CA SER A 803 -57.23 -55.63 -5.78
C SER A 803 -57.36 -54.13 -5.56
N GLN A 804 -58.48 -53.53 -5.97
CA GLN A 804 -58.74 -52.10 -5.70
C GLN A 804 -58.60 -51.76 -4.21
N GLY A 805 -57.96 -50.64 -3.90
CA GLY A 805 -57.58 -50.22 -2.56
C GLY A 805 -56.33 -50.91 -2.01
N SER A 806 -55.55 -51.60 -2.85
CA SER A 806 -54.34 -52.33 -2.44
C SER A 806 -53.13 -51.89 -3.26
N HIS A 807 -51.95 -51.82 -2.62
CA HIS A 807 -50.70 -51.37 -3.25
C HIS A 807 -49.48 -52.00 -2.58
N TYR A 808 -48.31 -51.80 -3.18
CA TYR A 808 -47.03 -52.14 -2.56
C TYR A 808 -46.24 -50.91 -2.15
N ASN A 809 -45.61 -50.96 -0.98
CA ASN A 809 -44.58 -50.00 -0.59
C ASN A 809 -43.21 -50.54 -1.00
N LEU A 810 -42.48 -49.75 -1.78
CA LEU A 810 -41.13 -50.07 -2.26
C LEU A 810 -40.10 -49.13 -1.64
N ALA A 811 -39.22 -49.66 -0.78
CA ALA A 811 -38.06 -48.94 -0.25
C ALA A 811 -36.86 -49.06 -1.21
N HIS A 812 -36.76 -48.20 -2.22
CA HIS A 812 -35.89 -48.44 -3.38
C HIS A 812 -34.36 -48.28 -3.12
N GLY A 813 -33.93 -47.57 -2.07
CA GLY A 813 -32.51 -47.47 -1.68
C GLY A 813 -31.58 -46.70 -2.64
N ILE A 814 -32.12 -45.99 -3.63
CA ILE A 814 -31.35 -45.19 -4.59
C ILE A 814 -30.96 -43.84 -3.93
N PRO A 815 -29.67 -43.45 -3.93
CA PRO A 815 -29.26 -42.13 -3.45
C PRO A 815 -29.71 -41.01 -4.40
N ALA A 816 -29.73 -39.77 -3.92
CA ALA A 816 -30.05 -38.60 -4.75
C ALA A 816 -29.15 -38.53 -5.99
N ASN A 817 -29.74 -38.22 -7.15
CA ASN A 817 -29.08 -38.18 -8.46
C ASN A 817 -29.71 -37.09 -9.35
N GLY A 818 -29.28 -36.98 -10.62
CA GLY A 818 -29.79 -35.97 -11.57
C GLY A 818 -29.58 -34.50 -11.14
N GLY A 819 -28.57 -34.23 -10.30
CA GLY A 819 -28.23 -32.88 -9.83
C GLY A 819 -29.18 -32.29 -8.77
N GLY A 820 -30.11 -33.07 -8.24
CA GLY A 820 -31.02 -32.67 -7.15
C GLY A 820 -30.70 -33.30 -5.79
N SER A 821 -31.52 -32.98 -4.80
CA SER A 821 -31.49 -33.54 -3.45
C SER A 821 -32.32 -34.82 -3.29
N SER A 822 -33.13 -35.16 -4.30
CA SER A 822 -33.93 -36.38 -4.39
C SER A 822 -33.48 -37.26 -5.57
N VAL A 823 -34.12 -38.41 -5.77
CA VAL A 823 -33.86 -39.25 -6.96
C VAL A 823 -34.62 -38.66 -8.14
N ASN A 824 -33.88 -38.13 -9.11
CA ASN A 824 -34.40 -37.44 -10.30
C ASN A 824 -34.22 -38.25 -11.58
N GLU A 825 -33.37 -39.28 -11.57
CA GLU A 825 -33.10 -40.18 -12.69
C GLU A 825 -33.40 -41.62 -12.30
N TYR A 826 -34.38 -42.27 -12.94
CA TYR A 826 -34.73 -43.67 -12.70
C TYR A 826 -35.58 -44.24 -13.85
N THR A 827 -35.69 -45.56 -13.92
CA THR A 827 -36.60 -46.25 -14.86
C THR A 827 -37.37 -47.36 -14.17
N LEU A 828 -38.69 -47.34 -14.32
CA LEU A 828 -39.58 -48.43 -13.90
C LEU A 828 -39.99 -49.25 -15.12
N VAL A 829 -39.93 -50.57 -15.02
CA VAL A 829 -40.39 -51.52 -16.03
C VAL A 829 -41.48 -52.37 -15.40
N PHE A 830 -42.58 -52.55 -16.11
CA PHE A 830 -43.74 -53.31 -15.64
C PHE A 830 -44.17 -54.29 -16.73
N ASP A 831 -44.24 -55.58 -16.42
CA ASP A 831 -44.96 -56.54 -17.26
C ASP A 831 -46.36 -56.69 -16.70
N VAL A 832 -47.34 -56.10 -17.40
CA VAL A 832 -48.71 -55.96 -16.90
C VAL A 832 -49.75 -56.41 -17.92
N SER A 833 -50.90 -56.86 -17.41
CA SER A 833 -52.15 -56.94 -18.16
C SER A 833 -53.27 -56.43 -17.28
N TYR A 834 -54.31 -55.81 -17.84
CA TYR A 834 -55.49 -55.45 -17.05
C TYR A 834 -56.70 -56.30 -17.46
N PRO A 835 -57.50 -56.79 -16.50
CA PRO A 835 -58.64 -57.64 -16.81
C PRO A 835 -59.73 -56.83 -17.52
N SER A 836 -60.47 -57.46 -18.44
CA SER A 836 -61.64 -56.83 -19.08
C SER A 836 -62.65 -56.22 -18.09
N SER A 837 -62.70 -56.70 -16.83
CA SER A 837 -63.54 -56.13 -15.77
C SER A 837 -63.10 -54.75 -15.28
N SER A 838 -61.83 -54.38 -15.46
CA SER A 838 -61.29 -53.05 -15.15
C SER A 838 -61.39 -52.08 -16.34
N GLN A 839 -61.97 -52.54 -17.47
CA GLN A 839 -62.18 -51.68 -18.63
C GLN A 839 -63.11 -50.51 -18.26
N ASN A 840 -62.71 -49.31 -18.68
CA ASN A 840 -63.36 -48.04 -18.34
C ASN A 840 -63.20 -47.56 -16.88
N SER A 841 -62.26 -48.12 -16.13
CA SER A 841 -61.84 -47.64 -14.81
C SER A 841 -60.42 -47.05 -14.88
N TRP A 842 -60.08 -46.18 -13.94
CA TRP A 842 -58.70 -45.72 -13.75
C TRP A 842 -57.88 -46.79 -13.06
N MET A 843 -56.63 -46.96 -13.49
CA MET A 843 -55.67 -47.90 -12.90
C MET A 843 -54.32 -47.18 -12.79
N CYS A 844 -53.70 -47.20 -11.61
CA CYS A 844 -52.42 -46.54 -11.36
C CYS A 844 -51.26 -47.53 -11.52
N PHE A 845 -50.14 -47.07 -12.07
CA PHE A 845 -48.86 -47.80 -12.07
C PHE A 845 -48.04 -47.50 -10.81
N PHE A 846 -47.89 -46.22 -10.46
CA PHE A 846 -47.12 -45.80 -9.30
C PHE A 846 -47.48 -44.39 -8.83
N GLN A 847 -47.13 -44.10 -7.58
CA GLN A 847 -47.31 -42.82 -6.92
C GLN A 847 -46.08 -42.46 -6.08
N THR A 848 -45.65 -41.21 -6.20
CA THR A 848 -44.41 -40.71 -5.57
C THR A 848 -44.61 -40.13 -4.17
N ASP A 849 -45.84 -39.82 -3.75
CA ASP A 849 -46.15 -39.48 -2.36
C ASP A 849 -46.20 -40.74 -1.50
N PRO A 850 -45.24 -40.93 -0.56
CA PRO A 850 -45.18 -42.13 0.26
C PRO A 850 -46.35 -42.26 1.25
N ASN A 851 -47.16 -41.22 1.44
CA ASN A 851 -48.29 -41.23 2.36
C ASN A 851 -49.62 -41.62 1.70
N ASN A 852 -49.62 -41.87 0.40
CA ASN A 852 -50.83 -42.09 -0.40
C ASN A 852 -51.89 -41.00 -0.13
N SER A 853 -51.51 -39.72 -0.21
CA SER A 853 -52.36 -38.59 0.20
C SER A 853 -52.80 -37.65 -0.95
N ASN A 854 -52.42 -37.99 -2.18
CA ASN A 854 -52.76 -37.27 -3.41
C ASN A 854 -52.89 -38.24 -4.60
N ASP A 855 -53.39 -37.75 -5.75
CA ASP A 855 -53.53 -38.57 -6.95
C ASP A 855 -52.21 -39.27 -7.35
N GLY A 856 -52.33 -40.48 -7.89
CA GLY A 856 -51.24 -41.21 -8.54
C GLY A 856 -50.48 -40.43 -9.62
N ASP A 857 -49.31 -40.95 -10.00
CA ASP A 857 -48.37 -40.24 -10.89
C ASP A 857 -48.29 -40.85 -12.30
N CYS A 858 -48.78 -42.07 -12.51
CA CYS A 858 -48.92 -42.60 -13.87
C CYS A 858 -50.12 -43.54 -13.96
N PHE A 859 -51.06 -43.23 -14.86
CA PHE A 859 -52.32 -43.97 -14.96
C PHE A 859 -52.55 -44.59 -16.33
N ILE A 860 -53.29 -45.70 -16.36
CA ILE A 860 -54.11 -46.10 -17.51
C ILE A 860 -55.43 -45.35 -17.42
N ARG A 861 -55.74 -44.56 -18.45
CA ARG A 861 -56.89 -43.66 -18.48
C ARG A 861 -58.22 -44.40 -18.66
N SER A 862 -59.18 -44.12 -17.78
CA SER A 862 -60.52 -44.73 -17.83
C SER A 862 -61.25 -44.56 -19.17
N SER A 863 -61.11 -43.42 -19.86
CA SER A 863 -61.89 -43.17 -21.07
C SER A 863 -61.48 -43.96 -22.32
N ASN A 864 -60.20 -44.35 -22.42
CA ASN A 864 -59.61 -44.83 -23.67
C ASN A 864 -58.32 -45.66 -23.51
N ALA A 865 -57.95 -46.05 -22.27
CA ALA A 865 -56.78 -46.86 -21.95
C ALA A 865 -55.42 -46.28 -22.42
N THR A 866 -55.33 -44.97 -22.67
CA THR A 866 -54.03 -44.30 -22.90
C THR A 866 -53.28 -44.12 -21.59
N ILE A 867 -51.95 -44.14 -21.61
CA ILE A 867 -51.11 -44.13 -20.41
C ILE A 867 -50.48 -42.75 -20.17
N GLY A 868 -50.50 -42.26 -18.93
CA GLY A 868 -49.84 -41.02 -18.51
C GLY A 868 -50.59 -40.29 -17.40
N VAL A 869 -50.31 -38.99 -17.25
CA VAL A 869 -51.00 -38.09 -16.32
C VAL A 869 -51.02 -36.67 -16.90
N SER A 870 -51.87 -35.78 -16.39
CA SER A 870 -52.01 -34.41 -16.92
C SER A 870 -50.70 -33.61 -16.97
N ALA A 871 -49.80 -33.82 -16.00
CA ALA A 871 -48.51 -33.12 -15.91
C ALA A 871 -47.54 -33.50 -17.05
N THR A 872 -47.53 -34.78 -17.46
CA THR A 872 -46.64 -35.29 -18.52
C THR A 872 -47.34 -35.37 -19.87
N GLY A 873 -48.68 -35.41 -19.90
CA GLY A 873 -49.49 -35.81 -21.04
C GLY A 873 -49.87 -37.30 -21.01
N TYR A 874 -50.78 -37.69 -21.90
CA TYR A 874 -51.19 -39.09 -22.13
C TYR A 874 -50.68 -39.57 -23.49
N SER A 875 -50.33 -40.86 -23.60
CA SER A 875 -49.88 -41.50 -24.83
C SER A 875 -50.93 -41.42 -25.94
N SER A 876 -50.47 -41.50 -27.20
CA SER A 876 -51.34 -41.69 -28.36
C SER A 876 -51.72 -43.16 -28.59
N TRP A 877 -51.04 -44.07 -27.88
CA TRP A 877 -51.27 -45.51 -27.88
C TRP A 877 -52.14 -45.92 -26.70
N SER A 878 -52.96 -46.96 -26.88
CA SER A 878 -53.87 -47.49 -25.85
C SER A 878 -53.54 -48.95 -25.54
N LEU A 879 -53.53 -49.31 -24.26
CA LEU A 879 -53.34 -50.68 -23.80
C LEU A 879 -54.60 -51.50 -24.07
N ALA A 880 -54.44 -52.73 -24.57
CA ALA A 880 -55.54 -53.66 -24.80
C ALA A 880 -55.85 -54.48 -23.53
N PRO A 881 -57.12 -54.78 -23.22
CA PRO A 881 -57.46 -55.63 -22.08
C PRO A 881 -56.99 -57.06 -22.32
N ASP A 882 -56.72 -57.78 -21.22
CA ASP A 882 -56.32 -59.19 -21.19
C ASP A 882 -55.10 -59.53 -22.08
N THR A 883 -54.24 -58.53 -22.33
CA THR A 883 -53.01 -58.66 -23.11
C THR A 883 -51.83 -58.28 -22.22
N TRP A 884 -50.81 -59.12 -22.18
CA TRP A 884 -49.55 -58.82 -21.48
C TRP A 884 -48.73 -57.84 -22.31
N THR A 885 -48.22 -56.80 -21.67
CA THR A 885 -47.41 -55.75 -22.32
C THR A 885 -46.35 -55.26 -21.35
N ARG A 886 -45.14 -55.05 -21.86
CA ARG A 886 -44.05 -54.43 -21.11
C ARG A 886 -44.16 -52.92 -21.19
N ILE A 887 -44.47 -52.28 -20.08
CA ILE A 887 -44.55 -50.82 -19.95
C ILE A 887 -43.29 -50.30 -19.27
N VAL A 888 -42.59 -49.37 -19.90
CA VAL A 888 -41.39 -48.76 -19.34
C VAL A 888 -41.61 -47.26 -19.14
N VAL A 889 -41.37 -46.76 -17.94
CA VAL A 889 -41.40 -45.34 -17.58
C VAL A 889 -39.98 -44.89 -17.25
N SER A 890 -39.37 -44.10 -18.13
CA SER A 890 -38.02 -43.56 -18.00
C SER A 890 -38.08 -42.08 -17.64
N VAL A 891 -37.52 -41.72 -16.48
CA VAL A 891 -37.63 -40.39 -15.87
C VAL A 891 -36.24 -39.78 -15.69
N ASP A 892 -36.05 -38.58 -16.23
CA ASP A 892 -34.89 -37.71 -16.08
C ASP A 892 -35.42 -36.29 -15.83
N ASN A 893 -35.67 -35.95 -14.56
CA ASN A 893 -36.20 -34.64 -14.20
C ASN A 893 -35.22 -33.52 -14.57
N GLY A 894 -35.73 -32.46 -15.17
CA GLY A 894 -34.96 -31.41 -15.83
C GLY A 894 -34.84 -31.61 -17.34
N THR A 895 -34.91 -32.86 -17.81
CA THR A 895 -34.59 -33.20 -19.20
C THR A 895 -35.74 -33.90 -19.93
N SER A 896 -36.26 -35.02 -19.42
CA SER A 896 -37.27 -35.81 -20.13
C SER A 896 -38.12 -36.74 -19.24
N TYR A 897 -39.33 -37.03 -19.70
CA TYR A 897 -40.22 -38.05 -19.12
C TYR A 897 -40.79 -38.88 -20.28
N LYS A 898 -40.49 -40.17 -20.36
CA LYS A 898 -40.85 -41.01 -21.51
C LYS A 898 -41.54 -42.30 -21.07
N ILE A 899 -42.52 -42.73 -21.86
CA ILE A 899 -43.18 -44.03 -21.66
C ILE A 899 -43.05 -44.85 -22.94
N TYR A 900 -42.75 -46.13 -22.78
CA TYR A 900 -42.61 -47.12 -23.84
C TYR A 900 -43.55 -48.31 -23.60
N ALA A 901 -43.98 -48.96 -24.67
CA ALA A 901 -44.68 -50.24 -24.66
C ALA A 901 -43.96 -51.21 -25.60
N ASP A 902 -43.57 -52.37 -25.09
CA ASP A 902 -42.85 -53.43 -25.82
C ASP A 902 -41.65 -52.88 -26.63
N GLY A 903 -40.80 -52.10 -25.94
CA GLY A 903 -39.61 -51.46 -26.52
C GLY A 903 -39.88 -50.20 -27.36
N ALA A 904 -41.12 -49.93 -27.77
CA ALA A 904 -41.47 -48.77 -28.61
C ALA A 904 -41.94 -47.56 -27.79
N GLN A 905 -41.43 -46.37 -28.09
CA GLN A 905 -41.84 -45.14 -27.38
C GLN A 905 -43.30 -44.77 -27.71
N ILE A 906 -44.15 -44.69 -26.69
CA ILE A 906 -45.58 -44.35 -26.81
C ILE A 906 -45.92 -42.96 -26.27
N LEU A 907 -45.07 -42.39 -25.42
CA LEU A 907 -45.19 -41.02 -24.91
C LEU A 907 -43.82 -40.36 -24.81
N ASN A 908 -43.72 -39.14 -25.34
CA ASN A 908 -42.66 -38.19 -25.01
C ASN A 908 -43.30 -37.04 -24.23
N GLY A 909 -43.28 -37.15 -22.90
CA GLY A 909 -44.00 -36.26 -22.01
C GLY A 909 -43.25 -34.96 -21.73
N SER A 910 -43.96 -34.00 -21.15
CA SER A 910 -43.36 -32.75 -20.68
C SER A 910 -42.33 -33.03 -19.59
N ALA A 911 -41.11 -32.50 -19.76
CA ALA A 911 -40.06 -32.55 -18.73
C ALA A 911 -40.52 -31.83 -17.46
N GLN A 912 -40.08 -32.34 -16.31
CA GLN A 912 -40.51 -31.88 -14.98
C GLN A 912 -39.32 -31.26 -14.26
N SER A 913 -39.55 -30.42 -13.25
CA SER A 913 -38.45 -29.77 -12.53
C SER A 913 -37.66 -30.78 -11.69
N ILE A 914 -36.35 -30.56 -11.55
CA ILE A 914 -35.50 -31.24 -10.57
C ILE A 914 -36.11 -31.08 -9.17
N ASP A 915 -36.14 -32.16 -8.39
CA ASP A 915 -36.78 -32.29 -7.07
C ASP A 915 -38.28 -31.93 -7.06
N GLY A 916 -38.93 -31.96 -8.22
CA GLY A 916 -40.35 -31.67 -8.40
C GLY A 916 -41.24 -32.91 -8.30
N ARG A 917 -42.41 -32.83 -8.95
CA ARG A 917 -43.27 -34.01 -9.17
C ARG A 917 -42.45 -35.08 -9.89
N PHE A 918 -42.66 -36.36 -9.57
CA PHE A 918 -41.90 -37.51 -10.07
C PHE A 918 -40.49 -37.69 -9.51
N ALA A 919 -39.94 -36.77 -8.70
CA ALA A 919 -38.74 -37.07 -7.93
C ALA A 919 -39.08 -38.06 -6.80
N LEU A 920 -38.26 -39.10 -6.62
CA LEU A 920 -38.57 -40.14 -5.61
C LEU A 920 -38.03 -39.75 -4.24
N SER A 921 -38.92 -39.85 -3.24
CA SER A 921 -38.52 -40.02 -1.84
C SER A 921 -38.01 -41.45 -1.60
N SER A 922 -37.49 -41.76 -0.41
CA SER A 922 -36.97 -43.10 -0.07
C SER A 922 -37.97 -44.26 -0.25
N THR A 923 -39.26 -43.96 -0.35
CA THR A 923 -40.33 -44.94 -0.58
C THR A 923 -41.13 -44.54 -1.81
N LEU A 924 -41.37 -45.50 -2.71
CA LEU A 924 -42.27 -45.39 -3.85
C LEU A 924 -43.47 -46.31 -3.63
N LEU A 925 -44.68 -45.86 -4.00
CA LEU A 925 -45.87 -46.71 -3.96
C LEU A 925 -46.15 -47.27 -5.36
N LEU A 926 -46.32 -48.59 -5.47
CA LEU A 926 -46.70 -49.26 -6.72
C LEU A 926 -48.18 -49.59 -6.69
N PHE A 927 -48.89 -49.24 -7.77
CA PHE A 927 -50.33 -49.46 -7.96
C PHE A 927 -51.23 -48.80 -6.91
N ALA A 928 -50.77 -47.71 -6.28
CA ALA A 928 -51.53 -46.95 -5.29
C ALA A 928 -52.28 -45.77 -5.89
N ASP A 929 -53.45 -45.49 -5.33
CA ASP A 929 -54.15 -44.22 -5.41
C ASP A 929 -54.96 -44.03 -4.11
N GLU A 930 -55.24 -42.80 -3.71
CA GLU A 930 -55.86 -42.47 -2.43
C GLU A 930 -57.39 -42.46 -2.46
N ASN A 931 -57.99 -42.31 -3.65
CA ASN A 931 -59.43 -42.10 -3.80
C ASN A 931 -60.14 -43.18 -4.63
N GLY A 932 -59.42 -44.24 -4.99
CA GLY A 932 -59.95 -45.44 -5.62
C GLY A 932 -59.76 -45.49 -7.14
N GLU A 933 -58.85 -44.68 -7.68
CA GLU A 933 -58.41 -44.72 -9.09
C GLU A 933 -57.34 -45.80 -9.36
N ASP A 934 -57.41 -46.90 -8.60
CA ASP A 934 -56.52 -48.06 -8.57
C ASP A 934 -57.27 -49.37 -8.88
N ALA A 935 -58.08 -49.39 -9.95
CA ALA A 935 -58.81 -50.60 -10.33
C ALA A 935 -57.86 -51.79 -10.58
N PRO A 936 -58.33 -53.05 -10.46
CA PRO A 936 -57.43 -54.21 -10.49
C PRO A 936 -56.57 -54.31 -11.75
N ILE A 937 -55.29 -54.60 -11.57
CA ILE A 937 -54.29 -54.85 -12.62
C ILE A 937 -53.51 -56.14 -12.30
N ASN A 938 -53.15 -56.92 -13.33
CA ASN A 938 -52.31 -58.10 -13.22
C ASN A 938 -50.86 -57.74 -13.52
N ILE A 939 -49.92 -58.32 -12.78
CA ILE A 939 -48.50 -58.01 -12.80
C ILE A 939 -47.73 -59.32 -12.81
N SER A 940 -46.88 -59.51 -13.82
CA SER A 940 -45.89 -60.62 -13.86
C SER A 940 -44.54 -60.15 -13.37
N SER A 941 -44.14 -58.91 -13.67
CA SER A 941 -42.85 -58.40 -13.19
C SER A 941 -42.84 -56.90 -12.95
N VAL A 942 -41.97 -56.47 -12.04
CA VAL A 942 -41.56 -55.08 -11.87
C VAL A 942 -40.03 -55.02 -11.83
N ARG A 943 -39.43 -54.09 -12.59
CA ARG A 943 -37.99 -53.80 -12.56
C ARG A 943 -37.75 -52.33 -12.26
N LEU A 944 -36.69 -52.00 -11.51
CA LEU A 944 -36.28 -50.64 -11.19
C LEU A 944 -34.80 -50.43 -11.48
N TYR A 945 -34.48 -49.44 -12.32
CA TYR A 945 -33.12 -48.98 -12.61
C TYR A 945 -32.87 -47.65 -11.90
N ASN A 946 -31.63 -47.45 -11.41
CA ASN A 946 -31.18 -46.21 -10.74
C ASN A 946 -30.81 -45.08 -11.72
N THR A 947 -31.27 -45.17 -12.97
CA THR A 947 -30.93 -44.27 -14.06
C THR A 947 -32.11 -44.20 -15.04
N ALA A 948 -32.17 -43.13 -15.83
CA ALA A 948 -33.06 -43.06 -16.97
C ALA A 948 -32.50 -43.91 -18.11
N LEU A 949 -33.23 -44.93 -18.57
CA LEU A 949 -32.84 -45.74 -19.73
C LEU A 949 -33.13 -44.95 -21.01
N SER A 950 -32.18 -45.04 -21.95
CA SER A 950 -32.30 -44.48 -23.29
C SER A 950 -33.26 -45.30 -24.15
N ALA A 951 -33.72 -44.73 -25.26
CA ALA A 951 -34.61 -45.44 -26.18
C ALA A 951 -34.00 -46.74 -26.74
N THR A 952 -32.67 -46.79 -26.93
CA THR A 952 -31.97 -48.00 -27.39
C THR A 952 -31.95 -49.08 -26.31
N GLU A 953 -31.66 -48.71 -25.07
CA GLU A 953 -31.66 -49.64 -23.93
C GLU A 953 -33.07 -50.18 -23.68
N VAL A 954 -34.09 -49.34 -23.77
CA VAL A 954 -35.48 -49.79 -23.64
C VAL A 954 -35.91 -50.70 -24.79
N ALA A 955 -35.41 -50.49 -26.01
CA ALA A 955 -35.67 -51.39 -27.13
C ALA A 955 -35.01 -52.77 -26.93
N ALA A 956 -33.82 -52.82 -26.32
CA ALA A 956 -33.11 -54.06 -26.00
C ALA A 956 -33.82 -54.91 -24.93
N LEU A 957 -34.65 -54.30 -24.07
CA LEU A 957 -35.50 -55.04 -23.13
C LEU A 957 -36.58 -55.87 -23.83
N GLY A 958 -36.84 -55.69 -25.13
CA GLY A 958 -37.86 -56.47 -25.85
C GLY A 958 -39.29 -56.24 -25.36
N ASN A 959 -40.12 -57.28 -25.49
CA ASN A 959 -41.54 -57.27 -25.09
C ASN A 959 -41.79 -58.18 -23.89
N ALA A 960 -43.02 -58.21 -23.36
CA ALA A 960 -43.35 -59.03 -22.18
C ALA A 960 -43.09 -60.55 -22.35
N TYR A 961 -43.00 -61.06 -23.59
CA TYR A 961 -42.79 -62.47 -23.92
C TYR A 961 -41.32 -62.84 -24.22
N SER A 962 -40.40 -61.88 -24.19
CA SER A 962 -38.97 -62.15 -24.42
C SER A 962 -38.37 -62.94 -23.25
N VAL A 963 -37.55 -63.98 -23.55
CA VAL A 963 -36.86 -64.83 -22.56
C VAL A 963 -35.45 -64.25 -22.30
N ASP A 964 -35.03 -64.32 -21.05
CA ASP A 964 -33.75 -63.85 -20.49
C ASP A 964 -33.26 -65.03 -19.63
N SER A 965 -32.45 -65.91 -20.23
CA SER A 965 -32.12 -67.24 -19.72
C SER A 965 -31.05 -67.21 -18.63
N ASP A 966 -30.25 -66.15 -18.56
CA ASP A 966 -29.17 -65.97 -17.59
C ASP A 966 -29.46 -64.86 -16.54
N ASP A 967 -30.64 -64.23 -16.63
CA ASP A 967 -31.18 -63.21 -15.70
C ASP A 967 -30.32 -61.93 -15.62
N ASP A 968 -29.57 -61.60 -16.67
CA ASP A 968 -28.72 -60.40 -16.71
C ASP A 968 -29.50 -59.11 -17.05
N GLY A 969 -30.74 -59.25 -17.51
CA GLY A 969 -31.65 -58.17 -17.85
C GLY A 969 -31.71 -57.83 -19.35
N ILE A 970 -30.93 -58.51 -20.18
CA ILE A 970 -30.93 -58.48 -21.65
C ILE A 970 -31.62 -59.76 -22.13
N ALA A 971 -32.50 -59.66 -23.15
CA ALA A 971 -33.13 -60.86 -23.69
C ALA A 971 -32.12 -61.69 -24.50
N ASP A 972 -32.27 -63.02 -24.51
CA ASP A 972 -31.38 -63.96 -25.22
C ASP A 972 -31.18 -63.61 -26.71
N ASP A 973 -32.16 -62.96 -27.35
CA ASP A 973 -32.04 -62.53 -28.75
C ASP A 973 -31.19 -61.26 -28.95
N ALA A 974 -30.58 -60.76 -27.88
CA ALA A 974 -29.77 -59.55 -27.81
C ALA A 974 -28.46 -59.69 -27.01
N ASP A 975 -28.12 -60.88 -26.48
CA ASP A 975 -26.86 -61.22 -25.77
C ASP A 975 -25.79 -61.83 -26.71
N ALA A 976 -24.51 -61.87 -26.31
CA ALA A 976 -23.36 -62.34 -27.09
C ALA A 976 -22.51 -63.43 -26.38
N ASP A 977 -22.85 -63.79 -25.15
CA ASP A 977 -22.29 -64.88 -24.34
C ASP A 977 -23.47 -65.50 -23.56
N ASP A 978 -24.31 -66.25 -24.29
CA ASP A 978 -25.66 -66.68 -23.90
C ASP A 978 -25.69 -67.58 -22.63
N ASP A 979 -24.55 -68.08 -22.15
CA ASP A 979 -24.43 -68.83 -20.89
C ASP A 979 -23.46 -68.24 -19.87
N ASN A 980 -22.91 -67.06 -20.17
CA ASN A 980 -22.05 -66.26 -19.32
C ASN A 980 -20.84 -67.04 -18.79
N ASP A 981 -20.34 -67.96 -19.61
CA ASP A 981 -19.22 -68.81 -19.24
C ASP A 981 -17.85 -68.15 -19.42
N GLY A 982 -17.88 -66.93 -19.98
CA GLY A 982 -16.72 -66.11 -20.28
C GLY A 982 -16.04 -66.51 -21.58
N MET A 983 -16.66 -67.40 -22.37
CA MET A 983 -16.30 -67.71 -23.75
C MET A 983 -17.43 -67.22 -24.67
N PRO A 984 -17.20 -66.24 -25.56
CA PRO A 984 -18.26 -65.72 -26.41
C PRO A 984 -18.84 -66.76 -27.36
N ASP A 985 -20.13 -66.64 -27.68
CA ASP A 985 -20.84 -67.54 -28.60
C ASP A 985 -20.13 -67.72 -29.93
N GLU A 986 -19.51 -66.66 -30.47
CA GLU A 986 -18.76 -66.72 -31.74
C GLU A 986 -17.58 -67.69 -31.65
N TRP A 987 -16.90 -67.72 -30.50
CA TRP A 987 -15.78 -68.62 -30.25
C TRP A 987 -16.27 -70.05 -30.02
N GLU A 988 -17.32 -70.23 -29.22
CA GLU A 988 -17.89 -71.55 -28.96
C GLU A 988 -18.46 -72.20 -30.22
N ASN A 989 -19.16 -71.42 -31.07
CA ASN A 989 -19.64 -71.87 -32.37
C ASN A 989 -18.48 -72.31 -33.30
N THR A 990 -17.32 -71.68 -33.19
CA THR A 990 -16.13 -72.04 -34.00
C THR A 990 -15.65 -73.46 -33.68
N TYR A 991 -15.73 -73.90 -32.42
CA TYR A 991 -15.33 -75.23 -31.97
C TYR A 991 -16.50 -76.20 -31.75
N SER A 992 -17.72 -75.76 -32.07
CA SER A 992 -18.98 -76.51 -31.89
C SER A 992 -19.27 -76.86 -30.42
N PHE A 993 -18.96 -75.94 -29.51
CA PHE A 993 -19.35 -75.97 -28.11
C PHE A 993 -20.77 -75.40 -27.92
N SER A 994 -21.29 -75.49 -26.69
CA SER A 994 -22.68 -75.21 -26.38
C SER A 994 -22.85 -73.80 -25.86
N THR A 995 -23.43 -72.89 -26.65
CA THR A 995 -23.72 -71.48 -26.29
C THR A 995 -24.86 -71.31 -25.28
N THR A 996 -25.15 -72.32 -24.48
CA THR A 996 -26.31 -72.32 -23.55
C THR A 996 -26.02 -73.18 -22.32
N THR A 997 -24.76 -73.62 -22.15
CA THR A 997 -24.36 -74.50 -21.07
C THR A 997 -22.88 -74.26 -20.75
N ASP A 998 -22.65 -73.63 -19.59
CA ASP A 998 -21.31 -73.36 -19.06
C ASP A 998 -20.42 -74.60 -19.15
N ASN A 999 -19.50 -74.54 -20.10
CA ASN A 999 -18.55 -75.58 -20.43
C ASN A 999 -17.11 -75.11 -20.20
N ARG A 1000 -16.90 -73.92 -19.64
CA ARG A 1000 -15.58 -73.33 -19.33
C ARG A 1000 -14.56 -74.27 -18.65
N ASN A 1001 -15.06 -75.24 -17.87
CA ASN A 1001 -14.24 -76.20 -17.11
C ASN A 1001 -14.06 -77.56 -17.80
N THR A 1002 -14.61 -77.79 -18.99
CA THR A 1002 -14.32 -78.99 -19.78
C THR A 1002 -12.90 -78.94 -20.34
N ASP A 1003 -12.30 -80.10 -20.59
CA ASP A 1003 -10.97 -80.27 -21.20
C ASP A 1003 -11.19 -81.18 -22.40
N THR A 1004 -11.59 -80.56 -23.52
CA THR A 1004 -12.16 -81.27 -24.67
C THR A 1004 -11.17 -82.23 -25.30
N ASP A 1005 -9.90 -81.85 -25.39
CA ASP A 1005 -8.86 -82.70 -25.97
C ASP A 1005 -8.11 -83.54 -24.93
N ALA A 1006 -8.26 -83.29 -23.63
CA ALA A 1006 -7.59 -83.98 -22.54
C ALA A 1006 -6.06 -83.83 -22.56
N ASP A 1007 -5.59 -82.61 -22.82
CA ASP A 1007 -4.19 -82.17 -22.65
C ASP A 1007 -3.87 -81.61 -21.25
N GLY A 1008 -4.91 -81.38 -20.43
CA GLY A 1008 -4.82 -80.93 -19.06
C GLY A 1008 -5.11 -79.43 -18.85
N PHE A 1009 -5.48 -78.70 -19.90
CA PHE A 1009 -6.04 -77.35 -19.82
C PHE A 1009 -7.55 -77.39 -20.06
N THR A 1010 -8.29 -76.48 -19.43
CA THR A 1010 -9.73 -76.38 -19.73
C THR A 1010 -9.94 -75.54 -20.98
N ASP A 1011 -11.08 -75.73 -21.64
CA ASP A 1011 -11.47 -75.02 -22.84
C ASP A 1011 -11.42 -73.49 -22.60
N TYR A 1012 -11.76 -73.01 -21.40
CA TYR A 1012 -11.57 -71.61 -20.99
C TYR A 1012 -10.10 -71.17 -20.90
N HIS A 1013 -9.21 -72.01 -20.36
CA HIS A 1013 -7.78 -71.69 -20.34
C HIS A 1013 -7.22 -71.55 -21.76
N GLU A 1014 -7.72 -72.36 -22.68
CA GLU A 1014 -7.35 -72.33 -24.09
C GLU A 1014 -7.98 -71.16 -24.85
N TYR A 1015 -9.23 -70.83 -24.55
CA TYR A 1015 -9.85 -69.58 -24.97
C TYR A 1015 -9.00 -68.41 -24.51
N VAL A 1016 -8.56 -68.34 -23.25
CA VAL A 1016 -7.75 -67.24 -22.70
C VAL A 1016 -6.32 -67.23 -23.29
N ALA A 1017 -5.73 -68.39 -23.58
CA ALA A 1017 -4.40 -68.50 -24.20
C ALA A 1017 -4.42 -68.27 -25.73
N GLY A 1018 -5.58 -68.42 -26.37
CA GLY A 1018 -5.74 -68.44 -27.82
C GLY A 1018 -5.10 -69.68 -28.45
N THR A 1019 -5.29 -70.84 -27.81
CA THR A 1019 -4.93 -72.17 -28.33
C THR A 1019 -6.17 -72.90 -28.87
N ASP A 1020 -5.95 -73.97 -29.63
CA ASP A 1020 -7.02 -74.80 -30.22
C ASP A 1020 -7.46 -75.92 -29.25
N PRO A 1021 -8.66 -75.82 -28.64
CA PRO A 1021 -9.13 -76.74 -27.59
C PRO A 1021 -9.50 -78.15 -28.07
N THR A 1022 -9.31 -78.41 -29.35
CA THR A 1022 -9.57 -79.72 -29.96
C THR A 1022 -8.30 -80.48 -30.29
N SER A 1023 -7.13 -79.93 -29.97
CA SER A 1023 -5.83 -80.40 -30.44
C SER A 1023 -4.81 -80.49 -29.32
N ARG A 1024 -4.57 -81.72 -28.81
CA ARG A 1024 -3.63 -82.00 -27.70
C ARG A 1024 -2.19 -81.49 -27.85
N ASN A 1025 -1.81 -81.02 -29.04
CA ASN A 1025 -0.50 -80.46 -29.33
C ASN A 1025 -0.48 -78.92 -29.23
N SER A 1026 -1.65 -78.29 -29.10
CA SER A 1026 -1.85 -76.85 -29.01
C SER A 1026 -2.07 -76.45 -27.54
N VAL A 1027 -1.06 -76.61 -26.71
CA VAL A 1027 -1.16 -76.28 -25.28
C VAL A 1027 -0.74 -74.82 -25.00
N PRO A 1028 -1.28 -74.17 -23.96
CA PRO A 1028 -0.70 -72.95 -23.40
C PRO A 1028 0.76 -73.16 -22.93
N VAL A 1029 1.71 -72.38 -23.45
CA VAL A 1029 3.15 -72.52 -23.15
C VAL A 1029 3.72 -71.27 -22.48
N PHE A 1030 4.41 -71.45 -21.34
CA PHE A 1030 5.23 -70.43 -20.70
C PHE A 1030 6.57 -71.04 -20.23
N MET A 1031 7.66 -70.75 -20.97
CA MET A 1031 8.99 -71.31 -20.74
C MET A 1031 9.88 -70.38 -19.93
N ILE A 1032 10.64 -70.96 -19.00
CA ILE A 1032 11.62 -70.27 -18.17
C ILE A 1032 12.97 -70.95 -18.35
N GLU A 1033 13.97 -70.22 -18.85
CA GLU A 1033 15.34 -70.73 -19.03
C GLU A 1033 16.34 -69.96 -18.16
N SER A 1034 17.09 -70.68 -17.33
CA SER A 1034 18.11 -70.11 -16.43
C SER A 1034 19.46 -70.81 -16.63
N PRO A 1035 20.38 -70.25 -17.44
CA PRO A 1035 21.70 -70.84 -17.66
C PRO A 1035 22.51 -70.93 -16.37
N SER A 1036 23.17 -72.07 -16.12
CA SER A 1036 23.97 -72.29 -14.91
C SER A 1036 25.06 -71.22 -14.76
N GLY A 1037 24.99 -70.43 -13.69
CA GLY A 1037 25.92 -69.31 -13.41
C GLY A 1037 25.45 -67.93 -13.88
N SER A 1038 24.27 -67.81 -14.49
CA SER A 1038 23.61 -66.53 -14.84
C SER A 1038 22.82 -65.97 -13.66
N SER A 1039 22.83 -64.65 -13.46
CA SER A 1039 21.95 -63.93 -12.53
C SER A 1039 20.59 -63.54 -13.17
N LEU A 1040 20.35 -63.94 -14.42
CA LEU A 1040 19.15 -63.63 -15.20
C LEU A 1040 18.43 -64.90 -15.67
N ALA A 1041 17.10 -64.88 -15.64
CA ALA A 1041 16.20 -65.86 -16.25
C ALA A 1041 15.58 -65.28 -17.54
N SER A 1042 15.51 -66.08 -18.61
CA SER A 1042 14.76 -65.76 -19.85
C SER A 1042 13.35 -66.35 -19.76
N LEU A 1043 12.34 -65.55 -20.10
CA LEU A 1043 10.92 -65.91 -20.12
C LEU A 1043 10.44 -65.87 -21.57
N LYS A 1044 9.89 -66.98 -22.07
CA LYS A 1044 9.44 -67.12 -23.47
C LYS A 1044 8.05 -67.76 -23.60
N PHE A 1045 7.16 -67.13 -24.37
CA PHE A 1045 5.79 -67.61 -24.62
C PHE A 1045 5.19 -67.04 -25.91
N PRO A 1046 4.27 -67.74 -26.60
CA PRO A 1046 3.56 -67.22 -27.77
C PRO A 1046 2.57 -66.11 -27.38
N THR A 1047 2.33 -65.14 -28.28
CA THR A 1047 1.33 -64.07 -28.10
C THR A 1047 0.32 -64.03 -29.25
N GLN A 1048 -0.90 -63.58 -28.98
CA GLN A 1048 -1.97 -63.36 -29.95
C GLN A 1048 -2.22 -61.86 -30.15
N SER A 1049 -2.46 -61.42 -31.40
CA SER A 1049 -2.53 -60.00 -31.75
C SER A 1049 -3.75 -59.25 -31.17
N ASN A 1050 -4.73 -59.97 -30.63
CA ASN A 1050 -5.95 -59.42 -30.02
C ASN A 1050 -5.97 -59.56 -28.49
N ARG A 1051 -4.83 -59.76 -27.83
CA ARG A 1051 -4.75 -59.93 -26.37
C ARG A 1051 -3.73 -59.01 -25.74
N PHE A 1052 -3.92 -58.69 -24.47
CA PHE A 1052 -2.94 -57.96 -23.67
C PHE A 1052 -2.29 -58.88 -22.64
N TYR A 1053 -1.00 -58.68 -22.41
CA TYR A 1053 -0.18 -59.56 -21.58
C TYR A 1053 0.49 -58.78 -20.46
N THR A 1054 0.48 -59.35 -19.26
CA THR A 1054 1.27 -58.89 -18.11
C THR A 1054 2.08 -60.05 -17.56
N ILE A 1055 3.39 -59.87 -17.46
CA ILE A 1055 4.26 -60.83 -16.80
C ILE A 1055 4.32 -60.43 -15.33
N GLU A 1056 3.96 -61.33 -14.45
CA GLU A 1056 4.01 -61.10 -13.01
C GLU A 1056 5.02 -62.05 -12.36
N TYR A 1057 5.62 -61.60 -11.26
CA TYR A 1057 6.50 -62.42 -10.45
C TYR A 1057 6.08 -62.39 -8.98
N SER A 1058 6.46 -63.44 -8.27
CA SER A 1058 6.41 -63.48 -6.82
C SER A 1058 7.63 -64.20 -6.28
N ASP A 1059 8.14 -63.74 -5.14
CA ASP A 1059 9.18 -64.44 -4.40
C ASP A 1059 8.59 -65.53 -3.47
N THR A 1060 7.25 -65.71 -3.50
CA THR A 1060 6.52 -66.73 -2.72
C THR A 1060 5.41 -67.37 -3.56
N LEU A 1061 4.88 -68.53 -3.14
CA LEU A 1061 3.64 -69.09 -3.70
C LEU A 1061 2.40 -68.77 -2.82
N ALA A 1062 2.50 -67.77 -1.94
CA ALA A 1062 1.38 -67.39 -1.08
C ALA A 1062 0.27 -66.69 -1.91
N PRO A 1063 -1.02 -66.96 -1.62
CA PRO A 1063 -2.13 -66.29 -2.30
C PRO A 1063 -2.02 -64.76 -2.22
N GLY A 1064 -2.30 -64.07 -3.33
CA GLY A 1064 -2.43 -62.60 -3.38
C GLY A 1064 -1.14 -61.77 -3.49
N SER A 1065 0.05 -62.40 -3.60
CA SER A 1065 1.34 -61.68 -3.58
C SER A 1065 2.07 -61.68 -4.93
N TRP A 1066 1.44 -61.22 -6.02
CA TRP A 1066 2.07 -61.12 -7.34
C TRP A 1066 2.35 -59.66 -7.71
N THR A 1067 3.51 -59.38 -8.31
CA THR A 1067 3.93 -58.04 -8.73
C THR A 1067 4.18 -58.03 -10.23
N ALA A 1068 3.68 -57.02 -10.93
CA ALA A 1068 3.95 -56.84 -12.36
C ALA A 1068 5.45 -56.60 -12.60
N LEU A 1069 6.05 -57.43 -13.45
CA LEU A 1069 7.44 -57.31 -13.88
C LEU A 1069 7.61 -56.21 -14.95
N LYS A 1070 6.57 -55.97 -15.76
CA LYS A 1070 6.51 -54.97 -16.82
C LYS A 1070 5.09 -54.39 -16.95
N PRO A 1071 4.93 -53.21 -17.58
CA PRO A 1071 3.62 -52.68 -17.98
C PRO A 1071 2.89 -53.63 -18.94
N ILE A 1072 1.55 -53.54 -18.94
CA ILE A 1072 0.67 -54.24 -19.88
C ILE A 1072 1.12 -53.94 -21.32
N PHE A 1073 1.22 -54.96 -22.17
CA PHE A 1073 1.55 -54.79 -23.59
C PHE A 1073 0.66 -55.65 -24.49
N ALA A 1074 0.44 -55.18 -25.72
CA ALA A 1074 -0.34 -55.91 -26.72
C ALA A 1074 0.48 -57.07 -27.32
N GLY A 1075 -0.17 -58.22 -27.51
CA GLY A 1075 0.42 -59.35 -28.23
C GLY A 1075 0.67 -59.04 -29.69
N SER A 1076 1.62 -59.75 -30.28
CA SER A 1076 2.11 -59.50 -31.65
C SER A 1076 1.83 -60.63 -32.63
N GLY A 1077 1.22 -61.73 -32.17
CA GLY A 1077 0.99 -62.93 -32.99
C GLY A 1077 2.20 -63.86 -33.10
N VAL A 1078 3.30 -63.58 -32.39
CA VAL A 1078 4.54 -64.39 -32.38
C VAL A 1078 5.10 -64.55 -30.96
N ASP A 1079 6.12 -65.40 -30.79
CA ASP A 1079 6.83 -65.62 -29.51
C ASP A 1079 7.37 -64.31 -28.92
N HIS A 1080 7.00 -64.01 -27.68
CA HIS A 1080 7.56 -62.95 -26.86
C HIS A 1080 8.68 -63.51 -25.97
N GLU A 1081 9.83 -62.81 -25.92
CA GLU A 1081 10.97 -63.18 -25.08
C GLU A 1081 11.45 -61.97 -24.24
N THR A 1082 11.67 -62.17 -22.95
CA THR A 1082 12.25 -61.15 -22.06
C THR A 1082 13.11 -61.74 -20.95
N SER A 1083 14.13 -61.00 -20.51
CA SER A 1083 15.00 -61.39 -19.40
C SER A 1083 14.70 -60.64 -18.10
N THR A 1084 14.90 -61.28 -16.94
CA THR A 1084 14.67 -60.71 -15.60
C THR A 1084 15.69 -61.22 -14.58
N SER A 1085 15.91 -60.49 -13.48
CA SER A 1085 16.84 -60.89 -12.42
C SER A 1085 16.30 -62.05 -11.60
N ALA A 1086 17.14 -63.08 -11.41
CA ALA A 1086 16.83 -64.31 -10.68
C ALA A 1086 17.09 -64.20 -9.16
N THR A 1087 17.10 -62.98 -8.60
CA THR A 1087 17.34 -62.71 -7.17
C THR A 1087 16.04 -62.29 -6.48
N PRO A 1088 15.64 -62.89 -5.34
CA PRO A 1088 16.39 -63.82 -4.47
C PRO A 1088 16.30 -65.29 -4.93
N GLU A 1089 16.98 -66.22 -4.24
CA GLU A 1089 17.17 -67.65 -4.61
C GLU A 1089 15.93 -68.44 -5.08
N LYS A 1090 14.71 -67.95 -4.85
CA LYS A 1090 13.45 -68.51 -5.36
C LYS A 1090 12.55 -67.39 -5.87
N ARG A 1091 12.20 -67.45 -7.16
CA ARG A 1091 11.24 -66.55 -7.80
C ARG A 1091 10.33 -67.36 -8.73
N PHE A 1092 9.05 -67.06 -8.68
CA PHE A 1092 7.99 -67.66 -9.49
C PHE A 1092 7.49 -66.60 -10.47
N TYR A 1093 7.07 -67.04 -11.65
CA TYR A 1093 6.52 -66.17 -12.69
C TYR A 1093 5.18 -66.73 -13.14
N ARG A 1094 4.25 -65.85 -13.47
CA ARG A 1094 3.02 -66.20 -14.17
C ARG A 1094 2.75 -65.20 -15.28
N LEU A 1095 2.03 -65.65 -16.29
CA LEU A 1095 1.52 -64.81 -17.35
C LEU A 1095 0.05 -64.53 -17.08
N LYS A 1096 -0.31 -63.25 -16.95
CA LYS A 1096 -1.70 -62.80 -16.96
C LYS A 1096 -2.04 -62.37 -18.39
N ILE A 1097 -3.14 -62.88 -18.91
CA ILE A 1097 -3.65 -62.57 -20.25
C ILE A 1097 -5.01 -61.91 -20.05
N ASP A 1098 -5.19 -60.71 -20.59
CA ASP A 1098 -6.45 -59.99 -20.59
C ASP A 1098 -7.06 -60.13 -22.01
N THR A 1099 -8.27 -60.69 -22.08
CA THR A 1099 -9.09 -60.80 -23.29
C THR A 1099 -9.75 -59.44 -23.60
N PRO A 1100 -10.07 -59.15 -24.87
CA PRO A 1100 -10.78 -57.93 -25.28
C PRO A 1100 -12.05 -57.65 -24.51
#